data_AF-A0A6N4WX72-F1
#
_entry.id   AF-A0A6N4WX72-F1
#
_cell.length_a   1.000
_cell.length_b   1.000
_cell.length_c   1.000
_cell.angle_alpha   90.00
_cell.angle_beta   90.00
_cell.angle_gamma   90.00
#
_symmetry.space_group_name_H-M   'P 1'
#
loop_
_entity.id
_entity.type
_entity.pdbx_description
1 polymer ?
#
loop_
_entity_poly.entity_id
_entity_poly.type
_entity_poly.pdbx_seq_one_letter_code
_entity_poly.pdbx_strand_id
1 'polypeptide(L)'
;MKIKLLFIAYLLTVSVQAFATDNSGRTSYFWFTLNAEAGGTSTNVEDVVMNNGYRIVDRSSPELSCSRAKEGESYVYRVTWQGNHFKNSPSADNLAFDIKVEAFDGTSFNLEEDGKHASVTALGAPASVELTNGALSVAGGSGINKGQTLRVTLGNVTLNGKDIDDEVGLNYTVDGFIHMGLAAVNGGSFHKYITGHGNGRGIHFVKRNEEAFRIGIGQTPLYVTGAGSKVANKGCGLSSITVKFRVTDPSLKTEDPNDFFADLPSGPYYPADAYPATPESKVEKDYPVFSWELIPRCIIYRNAFTYEESEINEIADNYPLIMMEKANFSGFPTMKEGMINTATRLKQRNPSIKTLFYWNSSIFYGDYGVIPGFNRDEWFNGNLVRGKVPGYNFENTEFIAWYKKTIMTMLESPAIDGVFFDKIGMPNWEIITDTPKGKVCTEVFHEAPDKLMFANGLRPSKDGCNRIHMNILHGSYLESWFKPRSNASPYERGVIDSYATTIALIQEAAAKRKMIILRSGSHQETMKITSVEGQKRSMEDHVDFKLGIFLAGAGEYSYYMYQDSVAGKDPQHIWSPSYIDQFQRPLGAPNGDAIRDGFNYSRSFKHADLWLDLVAEESQLLWKNTIGSPQIEGDALSQTDGSYILKGSGVIGANGNTDQCFSLSDAHYGNGDLIARVDTVSGANAFSMAGVMFRESLDADAKNVAVWVRPDGTVYMSDRSQINGGTVSVKAPKNASSRPVWIKLTRAGDEFTSFFSADGQAWHEIGTETITMTDKIEGGMVVASQDNATFALAQIGSFTRNEESVQHEMVPPRPAKK
;
A
#
# COMPACT_ATOMS: atom_id res chain seq x y z
N MET A 1 -11.43 26.94 -34.99
CA MET A 1 -10.00 27.11 -35.33
C MET A 1 -9.10 27.32 -34.10
N LYS A 2 -9.48 28.15 -33.11
CA LYS A 2 -8.72 28.32 -31.85
C LYS A 2 -8.58 27.04 -30.98
N ILE A 3 -9.58 26.15 -30.98
CA ILE A 3 -9.55 24.87 -30.23
C ILE A 3 -8.52 23.87 -30.81
N LYS A 4 -8.31 23.87 -32.14
CA LYS A 4 -7.29 23.02 -32.79
C LYS A 4 -5.86 23.51 -32.49
N LEU A 5 -5.64 24.82 -32.34
CA LEU A 5 -4.32 25.36 -31.99
C LEU A 5 -3.94 25.12 -30.52
N LEU A 6 -4.90 25.15 -29.58
CA LEU A 6 -4.65 24.77 -28.18
C LEU A 6 -4.34 23.26 -28.04
N PHE A 7 -5.03 22.42 -28.83
CA PHE A 7 -4.78 20.97 -28.84
C PHE A 7 -3.44 20.59 -29.48
N ILE A 8 -3.02 21.29 -30.53
CA ILE A 8 -1.71 21.10 -31.18
C ILE A 8 -0.58 21.68 -30.32
N ALA A 9 -0.79 22.80 -29.60
CA ALA A 9 0.18 23.32 -28.64
C ALA A 9 0.36 22.40 -27.43
N TYR A 10 -0.70 21.71 -27.00
CA TYR A 10 -0.65 20.68 -25.95
C TYR A 10 0.09 19.41 -26.45
N LEU A 11 -0.20 18.95 -27.67
CA LEU A 11 0.51 17.80 -28.29
C LEU A 11 1.99 18.09 -28.61
N LEU A 12 2.34 19.35 -28.96
CA LEU A 12 3.73 19.78 -29.18
C LEU A 12 4.50 19.97 -27.86
N THR A 13 3.82 20.22 -26.74
CA THR A 13 4.45 20.24 -25.40
C THR A 13 4.58 18.84 -24.80
N VAL A 14 3.72 17.89 -25.16
CA VAL A 14 3.85 16.47 -24.77
C VAL A 14 4.95 15.75 -25.57
N SER A 15 5.22 16.14 -26.82
CA SER A 15 6.23 15.49 -27.67
C SER A 15 7.66 16.02 -27.51
N VAL A 16 7.88 17.08 -26.71
CA VAL A 16 9.21 17.54 -26.28
C VAL A 16 9.08 18.15 -24.87
N GLN A 17 8.50 17.40 -23.92
CA GLN A 17 8.79 17.72 -22.52
C GLN A 17 10.21 17.23 -22.29
N ALA A 18 11.16 18.19 -22.28
CA ALA A 18 12.52 17.94 -21.83
C ALA A 18 12.42 17.09 -20.57
N PHE A 19 12.94 15.88 -20.72
CA PHE A 19 12.92 14.84 -19.73
C PHE A 19 13.63 15.39 -18.48
N ALA A 20 12.90 16.06 -17.58
CA ALA A 20 13.43 16.70 -16.38
C ALA A 20 14.36 15.74 -15.66
N THR A 21 15.61 16.16 -15.47
CA THR A 21 16.66 15.39 -14.81
C THR A 21 16.34 15.22 -13.32
N ASP A 22 16.73 14.08 -12.73
CA ASP A 22 16.60 13.86 -11.30
C ASP A 22 17.64 14.70 -10.54
N ASN A 23 17.22 15.83 -9.96
CA ASN A 23 18.06 16.79 -9.22
C ASN A 23 17.81 16.73 -7.70
N SER A 24 17.30 15.61 -7.20
CA SER A 24 16.75 15.54 -5.85
C SER A 24 17.76 15.31 -4.73
N GLY A 25 18.96 14.85 -5.07
CA GLY A 25 19.96 14.46 -4.08
C GLY A 25 19.48 13.34 -3.14
N ARG A 26 18.70 12.35 -3.64
CA ARG A 26 18.10 11.21 -2.92
C ARG A 26 18.97 9.95 -2.88
N THR A 27 18.52 8.95 -2.12
CA THR A 27 18.72 7.54 -2.47
C THR A 27 18.09 7.27 -3.85
N SER A 28 18.91 6.99 -4.86
CA SER A 28 18.42 6.54 -6.16
C SER A 28 18.49 5.01 -6.21
N TYR A 29 17.34 4.39 -6.40
CA TYR A 29 17.26 2.97 -6.68
C TYR A 29 17.38 2.74 -8.18
N PHE A 30 18.00 1.64 -8.55
CA PHE A 30 18.21 1.25 -9.93
C PHE A 30 17.81 -0.20 -10.12
N TRP A 31 17.00 -0.42 -11.14
CA TRP A 31 16.70 -1.72 -11.71
C TRP A 31 17.22 -1.74 -13.13
N PHE A 32 18.28 -2.50 -13.35
CA PHE A 32 18.83 -2.72 -14.69
C PHE A 32 18.47 -4.12 -15.14
N THR A 33 17.66 -4.21 -16.18
CA THR A 33 17.37 -5.47 -16.86
C THR A 33 18.25 -5.58 -18.09
N LEU A 34 18.99 -6.69 -18.17
CA LEU A 34 19.82 -7.05 -19.32
C LEU A 34 19.29 -8.35 -19.93
N ASN A 35 18.92 -8.31 -21.20
CA ASN A 35 18.78 -9.53 -21.99
C ASN A 35 20.16 -10.12 -22.30
N ALA A 36 20.20 -11.43 -22.52
CA ALA A 36 21.42 -12.15 -22.86
C ALA A 36 22.15 -11.51 -24.05
N GLU A 37 21.43 -11.00 -25.04
CA GLU A 37 21.98 -10.36 -26.25
C GLU A 37 22.43 -8.90 -26.07
N ALA A 38 22.18 -8.30 -24.90
CA ALA A 38 22.54 -6.92 -24.58
C ALA A 38 24.01 -6.62 -24.87
N GLY A 39 24.27 -5.43 -25.44
CA GLY A 39 25.63 -4.96 -25.76
C GLY A 39 26.36 -5.77 -26.85
N GLY A 40 25.69 -6.74 -27.50
CA GLY A 40 26.18 -7.48 -28.65
C GLY A 40 25.73 -6.89 -29.99
N THR A 41 25.38 -7.75 -30.95
CA THR A 41 24.94 -7.36 -32.30
C THR A 41 23.43 -7.14 -32.41
N SER A 42 22.66 -7.40 -31.36
CA SER A 42 21.21 -7.20 -31.36
C SER A 42 20.86 -5.72 -31.52
N THR A 43 19.84 -5.47 -32.36
CA THR A 43 19.26 -4.15 -32.59
C THR A 43 18.02 -3.90 -31.73
N ASN A 44 17.61 -4.85 -30.88
CA ASN A 44 16.48 -4.64 -29.98
C ASN A 44 16.86 -3.62 -28.90
N VAL A 45 16.09 -2.54 -28.82
CA VAL A 45 16.35 -1.46 -27.85
C VAL A 45 16.05 -1.90 -26.42
N GLU A 46 15.07 -2.80 -26.24
CA GLU A 46 14.64 -3.34 -24.94
C GLU A 46 15.62 -4.37 -24.35
N ASP A 47 16.74 -4.66 -25.03
CA ASP A 47 17.75 -5.56 -24.48
C ASP A 47 18.42 -5.01 -23.22
N VAL A 48 18.35 -3.70 -23.02
CA VAL A 48 18.78 -3.04 -21.80
C VAL A 48 17.68 -2.08 -21.40
N VAL A 49 17.11 -2.29 -20.22
CA VAL A 49 16.11 -1.38 -19.64
C VAL A 49 16.62 -0.93 -18.28
N MET A 50 16.66 0.38 -18.08
CA MET A 50 16.93 1.01 -16.79
C MET A 50 15.62 1.55 -16.25
N ASN A 51 15.32 1.22 -15.00
CA ASN A 51 14.27 1.84 -14.21
C ASN A 51 14.91 2.44 -12.95
N ASN A 52 14.59 3.68 -12.61
CA ASN A 52 15.05 4.33 -11.38
C ASN A 52 13.91 4.85 -10.50
N GLY A 53 12.69 4.35 -10.68
CA GLY A 53 11.48 4.81 -9.99
C GLY A 53 10.89 6.10 -10.57
N TYR A 54 11.75 6.96 -11.13
CA TYR A 54 11.37 8.21 -11.79
C TYR A 54 11.14 8.04 -13.30
N ARG A 55 11.92 7.17 -13.94
CA ARG A 55 11.84 6.85 -15.36
C ARG A 55 12.13 5.40 -15.64
N ILE A 56 11.59 4.94 -16.75
CA ILE A 56 12.00 3.71 -17.42
C ILE A 56 12.50 4.12 -18.80
N VAL A 57 13.74 3.76 -19.11
CA VAL A 57 14.36 4.04 -20.42
C VAL A 57 15.05 2.79 -20.95
N ASP A 58 15.17 2.73 -22.26
CA ASP A 58 15.87 1.68 -22.98
C ASP A 58 17.04 2.27 -23.80
N ARG A 59 17.67 1.47 -24.66
CA ARG A 59 18.82 1.92 -25.48
C ARG A 59 18.52 3.03 -26.49
N SER A 60 17.26 3.40 -26.70
CA SER A 60 16.90 4.58 -27.48
C SER A 60 17.26 5.89 -26.76
N SER A 61 17.42 5.86 -25.44
CA SER A 61 17.92 7.00 -24.68
C SER A 61 19.43 7.17 -24.88
N PRO A 62 19.92 8.39 -25.19
CA PRO A 62 21.36 8.66 -25.27
C PRO A 62 22.07 8.55 -23.91
N GLU A 63 21.31 8.54 -22.81
CA GLU A 63 21.83 8.48 -21.44
C GLU A 63 22.17 7.04 -21.00
N LEU A 64 21.69 6.02 -21.73
CA LEU A 64 21.87 4.61 -21.39
C LEU A 64 22.68 3.89 -22.48
N SER A 65 23.79 3.28 -22.08
CA SER A 65 24.58 2.45 -22.98
C SER A 65 24.98 1.12 -22.33
N CYS A 66 25.19 0.12 -23.17
CA CYS A 66 25.70 -1.18 -22.77
C CYS A 66 26.59 -1.74 -23.87
N SER A 67 27.73 -2.31 -23.49
CA SER A 67 28.57 -3.13 -24.36
C SER A 67 28.80 -4.49 -23.73
N ARG A 68 29.03 -5.51 -24.54
CA ARG A 68 29.36 -6.86 -24.06
C ARG A 68 30.63 -7.35 -24.70
N ALA A 69 31.57 -7.83 -23.88
CA ALA A 69 32.82 -8.42 -24.33
C ALA A 69 33.01 -9.83 -23.76
N LYS A 70 33.77 -10.66 -24.49
CA LYS A 70 34.27 -11.93 -23.95
C LYS A 70 35.65 -11.70 -23.34
N GLU A 71 35.79 -12.02 -22.07
CA GLU A 71 37.04 -11.86 -21.31
C GLU A 71 37.48 -13.22 -20.78
N GLY A 72 38.44 -13.83 -21.47
CA GLY A 72 38.75 -15.24 -21.29
C GLY A 72 37.51 -16.09 -21.57
N GLU A 73 37.05 -16.81 -20.56
CA GLU A 73 35.91 -17.72 -20.63
C GLU A 73 34.58 -17.10 -20.18
N SER A 74 34.59 -15.82 -19.77
CA SER A 74 33.44 -15.10 -19.22
C SER A 74 32.86 -14.10 -20.21
N TYR A 75 31.60 -13.72 -20.01
CA TYR A 75 31.02 -12.51 -20.61
C TYR A 75 30.96 -11.38 -19.59
N VAL A 76 31.32 -10.17 -20.01
CA VAL A 76 31.25 -8.95 -19.21
C VAL A 76 30.39 -7.94 -19.95
N TYR A 77 29.30 -7.53 -19.31
CA TYR A 77 28.41 -6.45 -19.75
C TYR A 77 28.83 -5.19 -19.02
N ARG A 78 29.22 -4.15 -19.77
CA ARG A 78 29.56 -2.84 -19.23
C ARG A 78 28.41 -1.90 -19.47
N VAL A 79 27.77 -1.43 -18.41
CA VAL A 79 26.61 -0.55 -18.48
C VAL A 79 27.02 0.84 -18.04
N THR A 80 26.47 1.86 -18.69
CA THR A 80 26.67 3.26 -18.32
C THR A 80 25.35 4.00 -18.38
N TRP A 81 25.09 4.81 -17.36
CA TRP A 81 23.88 5.58 -17.15
C TRP A 81 24.22 7.03 -16.78
N GLN A 82 23.62 8.00 -17.48
CA GLN A 82 23.92 9.44 -17.36
C GLN A 82 22.70 10.32 -17.08
N GLY A 83 21.60 9.77 -16.57
CA GLY A 83 20.36 10.54 -16.35
C GLY A 83 20.03 10.89 -14.90
N ASN A 84 20.97 10.73 -13.97
CA ASN A 84 20.81 11.10 -12.55
C ASN A 84 21.84 12.16 -12.12
N HIS A 85 21.43 13.08 -11.24
CA HIS A 85 22.32 14.05 -10.58
C HIS A 85 22.35 13.78 -9.08
N PHE A 86 23.34 13.02 -8.63
CA PHE A 86 23.61 12.81 -7.23
C PHE A 86 24.15 14.11 -6.59
N LYS A 87 23.76 14.37 -5.35
CA LYS A 87 24.16 15.57 -4.58
C LYS A 87 23.80 16.92 -5.21
N ASN A 88 22.75 16.97 -6.04
CA ASN A 88 22.25 18.21 -6.63
C ASN A 88 23.33 18.94 -7.48
N SER A 89 24.18 18.16 -8.16
CA SER A 89 25.27 18.65 -8.99
C SER A 89 24.73 19.27 -10.30
N PRO A 90 25.38 20.32 -10.85
CA PRO A 90 24.90 21.01 -12.04
C PRO A 90 25.06 20.21 -13.35
N SER A 91 25.72 19.05 -13.33
CA SER A 91 25.97 18.17 -14.47
C SER A 91 25.54 16.76 -14.14
N ALA A 92 24.95 16.04 -15.10
CA ALA A 92 24.52 14.66 -14.86
C ALA A 92 25.72 13.77 -14.55
N ASP A 93 25.56 12.88 -13.59
CA ASP A 93 26.62 11.96 -13.17
C ASP A 93 26.63 10.71 -14.04
N ASN A 94 27.84 10.21 -14.30
CA ASN A 94 28.08 9.03 -15.11
C ASN A 94 28.22 7.79 -14.21
N LEU A 95 27.10 7.11 -13.94
CA LEU A 95 27.07 5.83 -13.24
C LEU A 95 27.49 4.72 -14.19
N ALA A 96 28.51 3.94 -13.84
CA ALA A 96 28.93 2.78 -14.63
C ALA A 96 29.13 1.56 -13.74
N PHE A 97 28.86 0.38 -14.27
CA PHE A 97 29.07 -0.89 -13.57
C PHE A 97 29.20 -2.04 -14.57
N ASP A 98 29.78 -3.14 -14.08
CA ASP A 98 29.95 -4.36 -14.85
C ASP A 98 29.05 -5.47 -14.29
N ILE A 99 28.40 -6.21 -15.19
CA ILE A 99 27.81 -7.50 -14.89
C ILE A 99 28.65 -8.58 -15.57
N LYS A 100 29.30 -9.42 -14.75
CA LYS A 100 30.11 -10.54 -15.22
C LYS A 100 29.33 -11.85 -15.08
N VAL A 101 29.36 -12.65 -16.14
CA VAL A 101 28.80 -14.00 -16.19
C VAL A 101 29.93 -15.00 -16.39
N GLU A 102 30.00 -15.97 -15.49
CA GLU A 102 30.99 -17.05 -15.48
C GLU A 102 30.29 -18.40 -15.58
N ALA A 103 30.94 -19.38 -16.19
CA ALA A 103 30.41 -20.74 -16.32
C ALA A 103 31.26 -21.76 -15.56
N PHE A 104 30.61 -22.81 -15.06
CA PHE A 104 31.23 -23.92 -14.36
C PHE A 104 30.59 -25.24 -14.81
N ASP A 105 31.40 -26.30 -14.89
CA ASP A 105 30.95 -27.66 -15.21
C ASP A 105 31.39 -28.67 -14.14
N GLY A 106 30.49 -29.57 -13.75
CA GLY A 106 30.69 -30.51 -12.64
C GLY A 106 30.23 -29.99 -11.27
N THR A 107 29.33 -29.01 -11.22
CA THR A 107 28.68 -28.55 -9.99
C THR A 107 27.92 -29.68 -9.32
N SER A 108 28.19 -29.89 -8.04
CA SER A 108 27.53 -30.88 -7.20
C SER A 108 26.35 -30.27 -6.45
N PHE A 109 25.20 -30.94 -6.49
CA PHE A 109 24.00 -30.54 -5.77
C PHE A 109 23.14 -31.73 -5.36
N ASN A 110 22.33 -31.54 -4.34
CA ASN A 110 21.32 -32.50 -3.87
C ASN A 110 19.93 -31.84 -3.95
N LEU A 111 18.93 -32.63 -4.33
CA LEU A 111 17.52 -32.24 -4.21
C LEU A 111 17.01 -32.76 -2.87
N GLU A 112 16.33 -31.92 -2.11
CA GLU A 112 15.75 -32.29 -0.82
C GLU A 112 14.49 -33.15 -1.02
N GLU A 113 14.15 -33.95 -0.02
CA GLU A 113 13.02 -34.91 -0.10
C GLU A 113 11.67 -34.22 -0.30
N ASP A 114 11.55 -32.95 0.08
CA ASP A 114 10.32 -32.16 -0.08
C ASP A 114 10.04 -31.75 -1.53
N GLY A 115 10.99 -31.98 -2.45
CA GLY A 115 10.88 -31.68 -3.87
C GLY A 115 10.82 -30.19 -4.21
N LYS A 116 11.06 -29.30 -3.25
CA LYS A 116 10.99 -27.84 -3.39
C LYS A 116 12.34 -27.16 -3.16
N HIS A 117 13.20 -27.76 -2.35
CA HIS A 117 14.51 -27.21 -2.01
C HIS A 117 15.66 -28.06 -2.54
N ALA A 118 16.81 -27.40 -2.67
CA ALA A 118 18.06 -28.02 -3.08
C ALA A 118 19.25 -27.42 -2.35
N SER A 119 20.32 -28.22 -2.26
CA SER A 119 21.60 -27.83 -1.67
C SER A 119 22.68 -27.93 -2.72
N VAL A 120 23.27 -26.79 -3.13
CA VAL A 120 24.46 -26.76 -4.01
C VAL A 120 25.69 -26.77 -3.12
N THR A 121 26.49 -27.83 -3.21
CA THR A 121 27.56 -28.12 -2.24
C THR A 121 28.93 -27.65 -2.72
N ALA A 122 29.18 -27.67 -4.03
CA ALA A 122 30.43 -27.21 -4.61
C ALA A 122 30.24 -26.86 -6.10
N LEU A 123 30.86 -25.77 -6.53
CA LEU A 123 30.99 -25.44 -7.95
C LEU A 123 32.00 -26.40 -8.62
N GLY A 124 31.74 -26.68 -9.90
CA GLY A 124 32.64 -27.46 -10.73
C GLY A 124 33.86 -26.69 -11.25
N ALA A 125 34.53 -27.26 -12.25
CA ALA A 125 35.67 -26.62 -12.91
C ALA A 125 35.20 -25.41 -13.76
N PRO A 126 36.00 -24.34 -13.89
CA PRO A 126 35.69 -23.23 -14.79
C PRO A 126 35.44 -23.72 -16.22
N ALA A 127 34.42 -23.16 -16.86
CA ALA A 127 34.02 -23.45 -18.23
C ALA A 127 33.74 -22.14 -18.99
N SER A 128 33.49 -22.26 -20.30
CA SER A 128 33.20 -21.13 -21.17
C SER A 128 31.71 -20.78 -21.19
N VAL A 129 31.40 -19.49 -21.09
CA VAL A 129 30.07 -18.97 -21.39
C VAL A 129 29.88 -18.88 -22.92
N GLU A 130 28.69 -19.28 -23.37
CA GLU A 130 28.24 -19.16 -24.77
C GLU A 130 26.86 -18.51 -24.86
N LEU A 131 26.56 -17.94 -26.02
CA LEU A 131 25.23 -17.46 -26.37
C LEU A 131 24.63 -18.43 -27.39
N THR A 132 23.56 -19.11 -27.02
CA THR A 132 22.88 -20.09 -27.87
C THR A 132 21.43 -19.69 -28.02
N ASN A 133 20.99 -19.37 -29.25
CA ASN A 133 19.62 -18.98 -29.56
C ASN A 133 19.05 -17.90 -28.60
N GLY A 134 19.81 -16.84 -28.39
CA GLY A 134 19.38 -15.70 -27.56
C GLY A 134 19.45 -15.92 -26.05
N ALA A 135 20.09 -16.99 -25.56
CA ALA A 135 20.27 -17.21 -24.12
C ALA A 135 21.69 -17.64 -23.75
N LEU A 136 22.16 -17.21 -22.57
CA LEU A 136 23.46 -17.57 -22.01
C LEU A 136 23.46 -19.02 -21.52
N SER A 137 24.50 -19.74 -21.90
CA SER A 137 24.66 -21.18 -21.67
C SER A 137 26.11 -21.51 -21.31
N VAL A 138 26.34 -22.77 -20.91
CA VAL A 138 27.69 -23.31 -20.72
C VAL A 138 28.11 -24.04 -22.00
N ALA A 139 29.34 -23.80 -22.46
CA ALA A 139 29.86 -24.33 -23.72
C ALA A 139 29.85 -25.87 -23.78
N GLY A 140 29.73 -26.39 -25.00
CA GLY A 140 29.72 -27.83 -25.26
C GLY A 140 28.39 -28.52 -24.91
N GLY A 141 27.31 -27.76 -24.72
CA GLY A 141 26.01 -28.26 -24.28
C GLY A 141 24.81 -27.62 -25.00
N SER A 142 23.60 -28.14 -24.72
CA SER A 142 22.34 -27.59 -25.24
C SER A 142 21.64 -26.61 -24.28
N GLY A 143 22.39 -25.75 -23.59
CA GLY A 143 21.89 -24.92 -22.49
C GLY A 143 22.70 -25.10 -21.20
N ILE A 144 22.12 -24.75 -20.06
CA ILE A 144 22.70 -25.03 -18.74
C ILE A 144 22.29 -26.47 -18.34
N ASN A 145 23.14 -27.46 -18.62
CA ASN A 145 22.81 -28.87 -18.36
C ASN A 145 22.91 -29.25 -16.88
N LYS A 146 22.50 -30.49 -16.57
CA LYS A 146 22.61 -31.02 -15.20
C LYS A 146 24.06 -30.94 -14.72
N GLY A 147 24.29 -30.25 -13.61
CA GLY A 147 25.62 -30.06 -13.03
C GLY A 147 26.45 -28.95 -13.68
N GLN A 148 25.87 -28.16 -14.59
CA GLN A 148 26.47 -26.93 -15.10
C GLN A 148 25.86 -25.73 -14.37
N THR A 149 26.66 -24.68 -14.18
CA THR A 149 26.24 -23.48 -13.44
C THR A 149 26.71 -22.22 -14.14
N LEU A 150 25.83 -21.23 -14.22
CA LEU A 150 26.24 -19.84 -14.44
C LEU A 150 26.31 -19.09 -13.11
N ARG A 151 27.37 -18.33 -12.88
CA ARG A 151 27.50 -17.36 -11.79
C ARG A 151 27.46 -15.95 -12.36
N VAL A 152 26.61 -15.10 -11.81
CA VAL A 152 26.44 -13.70 -12.22
C VAL A 152 26.82 -12.78 -11.06
N THR A 153 27.72 -11.84 -11.30
CA THR A 153 28.22 -10.87 -10.33
C THR A 153 28.10 -9.45 -10.86
N LEU A 154 27.73 -8.51 -9.99
CA LEU A 154 27.86 -7.08 -10.24
C LEU A 154 29.17 -6.59 -9.61
N GLY A 155 29.92 -5.74 -10.31
CA GLY A 155 31.17 -5.16 -9.83
C GLY A 155 31.55 -3.89 -10.59
N ASN A 156 32.70 -3.30 -10.27
CA ASN A 156 33.21 -2.06 -10.88
C ASN A 156 32.19 -0.91 -10.90
N VAL A 157 31.42 -0.76 -9.81
CA VAL A 157 30.44 0.33 -9.69
C VAL A 157 31.20 1.63 -9.46
N THR A 158 31.09 2.54 -10.42
CA THR A 158 31.77 3.83 -10.39
C THR A 158 30.79 4.95 -10.70
N LEU A 159 31.08 6.14 -10.16
CA LEU A 159 30.39 7.37 -10.49
C LEU A 159 31.41 8.40 -10.97
N ASN A 160 31.21 8.92 -12.18
CA ASN A 160 32.15 9.83 -12.84
C ASN A 160 33.58 9.25 -12.93
N GLY A 161 33.68 7.92 -13.08
CA GLY A 161 34.95 7.19 -13.17
C GLY A 161 35.70 7.00 -11.84
N LYS A 162 35.06 7.32 -10.72
CA LYS A 162 35.59 7.14 -9.36
C LYS A 162 34.80 6.08 -8.62
N ASP A 163 35.44 5.36 -7.71
CA ASP A 163 34.72 4.43 -6.84
C ASP A 163 33.75 5.21 -5.94
N ILE A 164 32.51 4.72 -5.84
CA ILE A 164 31.44 5.39 -5.12
C ILE A 164 31.76 5.46 -3.62
N ASP A 165 32.26 4.36 -3.05
CA ASP A 165 32.42 4.21 -1.60
C ASP A 165 33.58 5.07 -1.06
N ASP A 166 34.61 5.31 -1.87
CA ASP A 166 35.86 5.94 -1.43
C ASP A 166 35.99 7.43 -1.79
N GLU A 167 35.37 7.89 -2.88
CA GLU A 167 35.72 9.20 -3.46
C GLU A 167 34.59 10.22 -3.57
N VAL A 168 33.33 9.80 -3.45
CA VAL A 168 32.17 10.68 -3.71
C VAL A 168 31.33 10.96 -2.47
N GLY A 169 31.58 10.26 -1.35
CA GLY A 169 30.82 10.41 -0.11
C GLY A 169 29.34 10.01 -0.27
N LEU A 170 29.09 9.03 -1.12
CA LEU A 170 27.83 8.31 -1.32
C LEU A 170 28.11 6.84 -0.97
N ASN A 171 27.09 6.07 -0.64
CA ASN A 171 27.19 4.62 -0.48
C ASN A 171 26.42 3.95 -1.60
N TYR A 172 26.90 2.84 -2.16
CA TYR A 172 26.03 1.95 -2.93
C TYR A 172 25.71 0.66 -2.17
N THR A 173 24.51 0.15 -2.35
CA THR A 173 24.11 -1.16 -1.81
C THR A 173 23.50 -1.99 -2.92
N VAL A 174 24.01 -3.20 -3.10
CA VAL A 174 23.45 -4.15 -4.06
C VAL A 174 22.37 -4.95 -3.35
N ASP A 175 21.13 -4.58 -3.56
CA ASP A 175 19.96 -5.30 -3.05
C ASP A 175 19.86 -6.71 -3.65
N GLY A 176 20.43 -6.91 -4.85
CA GLY A 176 20.73 -8.22 -5.45
C GLY A 176 20.04 -8.46 -6.80
N PHE A 177 20.23 -9.66 -7.34
CA PHE A 177 19.52 -10.08 -8.55
C PHE A 177 18.11 -10.53 -8.18
N ILE A 178 17.10 -9.87 -8.75
CA ILE A 178 15.69 -10.02 -8.35
C ILE A 178 14.85 -10.75 -9.39
N HIS A 179 15.33 -10.86 -10.62
CA HIS A 179 14.61 -11.50 -11.72
C HIS A 179 15.57 -12.18 -12.69
N MET A 180 15.14 -13.31 -13.25
CA MET A 180 15.81 -13.97 -14.37
C MET A 180 14.80 -14.46 -15.40
N GLY A 181 15.14 -14.31 -16.67
CA GLY A 181 14.49 -15.00 -17.78
C GLY A 181 15.20 -16.30 -18.10
N LEU A 182 14.45 -17.37 -18.34
CA LEU A 182 14.97 -18.63 -18.83
C LEU A 182 14.26 -19.00 -20.13
N ALA A 183 15.04 -19.24 -21.19
CA ALA A 183 14.52 -19.61 -22.51
C ALA A 183 15.06 -20.95 -22.98
N ALA A 184 14.19 -21.78 -23.56
CA ALA A 184 14.56 -23.06 -24.16
C ALA A 184 15.39 -22.80 -25.42
N VAL A 185 16.66 -23.22 -25.39
CA VAL A 185 17.60 -22.94 -26.49
C VAL A 185 17.47 -23.93 -27.64
N ASN A 186 16.85 -25.09 -27.43
CA ASN A 186 16.59 -26.07 -28.48
C ASN A 186 15.23 -26.79 -28.33
N GLY A 187 14.27 -26.06 -27.76
CA GLY A 187 12.89 -26.48 -27.54
C GLY A 187 12.70 -27.48 -26.41
N GLY A 188 11.48 -27.59 -25.89
CA GLY A 188 11.17 -28.44 -24.73
C GLY A 188 10.43 -27.69 -23.64
N SER A 189 9.87 -28.44 -22.70
CA SER A 189 9.25 -27.94 -21.48
C SER A 189 9.64 -28.82 -20.31
N PHE A 190 9.50 -28.30 -19.09
CA PHE A 190 9.86 -28.92 -17.82
C PHE A 190 11.37 -29.07 -17.59
N HIS A 191 12.10 -27.96 -17.73
CA HIS A 191 13.50 -27.85 -17.29
C HIS A 191 13.55 -27.50 -15.79
N LYS A 192 14.51 -28.08 -15.05
CA LYS A 192 14.68 -27.82 -13.62
C LYS A 192 15.99 -27.07 -13.37
N TYR A 193 15.91 -26.02 -12.56
CA TYR A 193 17.05 -25.21 -12.17
C TYR A 193 17.05 -24.94 -10.67
N ILE A 194 18.23 -24.75 -10.11
CA ILE A 194 18.45 -24.32 -8.74
C ILE A 194 19.03 -22.91 -8.78
N THR A 195 18.46 -22.01 -7.99
CA THR A 195 18.94 -20.63 -7.86
C THR A 195 19.66 -20.43 -6.52
N GLY A 196 20.96 -20.09 -6.59
CA GLY A 196 21.81 -19.84 -5.42
C GLY A 196 22.78 -20.95 -5.06
N HIS A 197 23.57 -20.71 -4.01
CA HIS A 197 24.63 -21.60 -3.51
C HIS A 197 24.48 -21.86 -2.01
N GLY A 198 24.74 -23.09 -1.53
CA GLY A 198 24.48 -23.52 -0.14
C GLY A 198 23.15 -24.25 0.05
N ASN A 199 22.70 -24.41 1.30
CA ASN A 199 21.54 -25.23 1.68
C ASN A 199 20.21 -24.47 1.59
N GLY A 200 19.09 -25.19 1.41
CA GLY A 200 17.73 -24.63 1.46
C GLY A 200 17.37 -23.69 0.30
N ARG A 201 17.96 -23.88 -0.89
CA ARG A 201 17.75 -23.02 -2.06
C ARG A 201 16.55 -23.45 -2.91
N GLY A 202 15.88 -22.49 -3.54
CA GLY A 202 14.65 -22.75 -4.32
C GLY A 202 14.90 -23.50 -5.63
N ILE A 203 14.01 -24.43 -5.96
CA ILE A 203 13.95 -25.09 -7.28
C ILE A 203 12.96 -24.37 -8.19
N HIS A 204 13.40 -24.00 -9.39
CA HIS A 204 12.58 -23.38 -10.42
C HIS A 204 12.30 -24.35 -11.57
N PHE A 205 11.08 -24.27 -12.11
CA PHE A 205 10.63 -25.12 -13.21
C PHE A 205 10.21 -24.27 -14.39
N VAL A 206 10.83 -24.50 -15.54
CA VAL A 206 10.45 -23.88 -16.82
C VAL A 206 9.41 -24.79 -17.48
N LYS A 207 8.12 -24.44 -17.41
CA LYS A 207 6.99 -25.24 -17.92
C LYS A 207 6.61 -24.90 -19.37
N ARG A 208 7.10 -23.78 -19.91
CA ARG A 208 6.90 -23.33 -21.31
C ARG A 208 8.24 -23.05 -22.00
N ASN A 209 8.24 -22.74 -23.30
CA ASN A 209 9.47 -22.50 -24.06
C ASN A 209 10.26 -21.28 -23.57
N GLU A 210 9.60 -20.32 -22.92
CA GLU A 210 10.23 -19.17 -22.28
C GLU A 210 9.41 -18.80 -21.05
N GLU A 211 10.09 -18.60 -19.93
CA GLU A 211 9.48 -18.15 -18.68
C GLU A 211 10.41 -17.21 -17.93
N ALA A 212 9.81 -16.16 -17.39
CA ALA A 212 10.43 -15.17 -16.52
C ALA A 212 10.12 -15.56 -15.06
N PHE A 213 11.12 -15.48 -14.19
CA PHE A 213 11.02 -15.88 -12.79
C PHE A 213 11.52 -14.76 -11.89
N ARG A 214 10.69 -14.40 -10.90
CA ARG A 214 11.19 -13.71 -9.72
C ARG A 214 12.15 -14.62 -8.99
N ILE A 215 13.36 -14.11 -8.75
CA ILE A 215 14.32 -14.73 -7.86
C ILE A 215 13.98 -14.20 -6.46
N GLY A 216 14.03 -15.04 -5.43
CA GLY A 216 13.81 -14.61 -4.04
C GLY A 216 14.84 -13.54 -3.58
N ILE A 217 14.89 -13.28 -2.28
CA ILE A 217 15.68 -12.17 -1.70
C ILE A 217 17.17 -12.23 -2.11
N GLY A 218 17.64 -11.16 -2.76
CA GLY A 218 18.98 -10.58 -2.69
C GLY A 218 20.21 -11.47 -2.89
N GLN A 219 20.18 -12.39 -3.87
CA GLN A 219 21.39 -13.18 -4.16
C GLN A 219 22.47 -12.32 -4.81
N THR A 220 23.62 -12.23 -4.15
CA THR A 220 24.87 -11.67 -4.69
C THR A 220 26.03 -12.57 -4.26
N PRO A 221 26.69 -13.31 -5.17
CA PRO A 221 26.36 -13.52 -6.59
C PRO A 221 25.05 -14.29 -6.83
N LEU A 222 24.47 -14.17 -8.03
CA LEU A 222 23.41 -15.07 -8.50
C LEU A 222 24.03 -16.34 -9.09
N TYR A 223 23.49 -17.50 -8.73
CA TYR A 223 23.87 -18.79 -9.31
C TYR A 223 22.67 -19.41 -10.00
N VAL A 224 22.83 -19.90 -11.23
CA VAL A 224 21.81 -20.65 -11.98
C VAL A 224 22.39 -22.00 -12.35
N THR A 225 21.99 -23.04 -11.61
CA THR A 225 22.52 -24.41 -11.77
C THR A 225 21.48 -25.30 -12.43
N GLY A 226 21.86 -25.98 -13.50
CA GLY A 226 21.01 -26.98 -14.15
C GLY A 226 20.82 -28.21 -13.27
N ALA A 227 19.56 -28.58 -12.99
CA ALA A 227 19.19 -29.75 -12.20
C ALA A 227 18.63 -30.91 -13.05
N GLY A 228 18.67 -30.76 -14.37
CA GLY A 228 18.26 -31.76 -15.35
C GLY A 228 16.92 -31.46 -16.01
N SER A 229 16.81 -31.84 -17.28
CA SER A 229 15.60 -31.70 -18.10
C SER A 229 14.83 -33.02 -18.16
N LYS A 230 13.51 -32.94 -18.36
CA LYS A 230 12.66 -34.13 -18.59
C LYS A 230 13.08 -34.93 -19.83
N VAL A 231 13.59 -34.24 -20.86
CA VAL A 231 14.02 -34.85 -22.13
C VAL A 231 15.52 -34.67 -22.29
N ALA A 232 16.22 -35.76 -22.62
CA ALA A 232 17.65 -35.72 -22.92
C ALA A 232 17.93 -34.82 -24.13
N ASN A 233 19.04 -34.08 -24.09
CA ASN A 233 19.48 -33.16 -25.14
C ASN A 233 18.55 -31.95 -25.40
N LYS A 234 17.62 -31.67 -24.49
CA LYS A 234 16.85 -30.41 -24.48
C LYS A 234 17.27 -29.58 -23.28
N GLY A 235 17.64 -28.33 -23.49
CA GLY A 235 18.07 -27.46 -22.42
C GLY A 235 17.61 -26.02 -22.60
N CYS A 236 17.89 -25.23 -21.58
CA CYS A 236 17.44 -23.88 -21.47
C CYS A 236 18.60 -23.03 -20.92
N GLY A 237 18.69 -21.79 -21.38
CA GLY A 237 19.71 -20.84 -21.01
C GLY A 237 19.09 -19.63 -20.30
N LEU A 238 19.96 -18.81 -19.73
CA LEU A 238 19.61 -17.55 -19.08
C LEU A 238 19.37 -16.48 -20.16
N SER A 239 18.11 -16.10 -20.38
CA SER A 239 17.72 -15.14 -21.43
C SER A 239 17.70 -13.70 -20.95
N SER A 240 17.51 -13.44 -19.66
CA SER A 240 17.61 -12.11 -19.08
C SER A 240 17.93 -12.15 -17.59
N ILE A 241 18.44 -11.04 -17.06
CA ILE A 241 18.71 -10.82 -15.65
C ILE A 241 18.34 -9.39 -15.25
N THR A 242 17.78 -9.22 -14.06
CA THR A 242 17.55 -7.89 -13.47
C THR A 242 18.30 -7.78 -12.16
N VAL A 243 19.17 -6.78 -12.07
CA VAL A 243 19.85 -6.40 -10.83
C VAL A 243 19.17 -5.18 -10.22
N LYS A 244 18.98 -5.23 -8.90
CA LYS A 244 18.59 -4.09 -8.09
C LYS A 244 19.79 -3.63 -7.27
N PHE A 245 20.08 -2.34 -7.31
CA PHE A 245 20.99 -1.70 -6.38
C PHE A 245 20.55 -0.26 -6.13
N ARG A 246 21.07 0.36 -5.08
CA ARG A 246 20.79 1.75 -4.73
C ARG A 246 22.08 2.52 -4.53
N VAL A 247 22.06 3.81 -4.83
CA VAL A 247 23.11 4.78 -4.52
C VAL A 247 22.50 5.80 -3.56
N THR A 248 23.08 5.94 -2.38
CA THR A 248 22.52 6.68 -1.24
C THR A 248 23.47 7.77 -0.79
N ASP A 249 22.95 8.96 -0.49
CA ASP A 249 23.68 9.92 0.34
C ASP A 249 23.38 9.63 1.82
N PRO A 250 24.36 9.14 2.61
CA PRO A 250 24.13 8.74 3.99
C PRO A 250 23.78 9.90 4.92
N SER A 251 23.89 11.16 4.47
CA SER A 251 23.47 12.34 5.24
C SER A 251 21.97 12.60 5.20
N LEU A 252 21.24 11.99 4.27
CA LEU A 252 19.79 12.14 4.16
C LEU A 252 19.07 11.33 5.23
N LYS A 253 18.11 11.96 5.90
CA LYS A 253 17.23 11.32 6.89
C LYS A 253 15.82 11.04 6.38
N THR A 254 15.46 11.62 5.23
CA THR A 254 14.16 11.49 4.57
C THR A 254 14.40 11.45 3.08
N GLU A 255 13.87 10.44 2.41
CA GLU A 255 13.80 10.43 0.95
C GLU A 255 12.85 11.55 0.47
N ASP A 256 13.06 12.06 -0.74
CA ASP A 256 12.57 13.38 -1.12
C ASP A 256 11.05 13.55 -0.94
N PRO A 257 10.64 14.56 -0.17
CA PRO A 257 9.24 14.79 0.12
C PRO A 257 8.42 15.20 -1.11
N ASN A 258 9.05 15.56 -2.23
CA ASN A 258 8.36 16.06 -3.43
C ASN A 258 8.03 14.99 -4.47
N ASP A 259 8.41 13.72 -4.26
CA ASP A 259 8.08 12.63 -5.17
C ASP A 259 7.66 11.37 -4.42
N PHE A 260 6.35 11.18 -4.40
CA PHE A 260 5.69 10.09 -3.69
C PHE A 260 6.06 8.69 -4.20
N PHE A 261 6.57 8.59 -5.44
CA PHE A 261 6.91 7.30 -6.03
C PHE A 261 8.38 6.94 -5.92
N ALA A 262 9.23 7.86 -5.42
CA ALA A 262 10.67 7.87 -5.60
C ALA A 262 11.32 6.47 -5.57
N ASP A 263 11.63 5.91 -4.44
CA ASP A 263 12.16 4.56 -4.19
C ASP A 263 11.30 3.33 -4.52
N LEU A 264 10.14 3.46 -5.18
CA LEU A 264 9.30 2.31 -5.45
C LEU A 264 9.87 1.43 -6.57
N PRO A 265 10.02 0.10 -6.37
CA PRO A 265 10.56 -0.83 -7.37
C PRO A 265 9.91 -0.86 -8.73
N SER A 266 8.76 -0.23 -8.84
CA SER A 266 7.91 -0.30 -9.98
C SER A 266 7.04 0.95 -10.10
N GLY A 267 7.61 2.11 -9.75
CA GLY A 267 7.02 3.42 -9.97
C GLY A 267 6.42 3.58 -11.38
N PRO A 268 5.47 4.50 -11.57
CA PRO A 268 4.73 4.64 -12.82
C PRO A 268 5.65 5.02 -13.98
N TYR A 269 5.43 4.41 -15.15
CA TYR A 269 6.18 4.58 -16.40
C TYR A 269 6.16 6.01 -17.00
N TYR A 270 5.47 6.98 -16.39
CA TYR A 270 5.23 8.32 -16.96
C TYR A 270 6.01 9.41 -16.23
N PRO A 271 6.26 10.58 -16.87
CA PRO A 271 6.91 11.71 -16.22
C PRO A 271 6.23 12.10 -14.90
N ALA A 272 7.03 12.67 -13.99
CA ALA A 272 6.61 13.02 -12.63
C ALA A 272 5.33 13.89 -12.57
N ASP A 273 5.07 14.75 -13.56
CA ASP A 273 3.87 15.60 -13.60
C ASP A 273 2.83 15.10 -14.63
N ALA A 274 2.12 14.01 -14.32
CA ALA A 274 1.21 13.37 -15.28
C ALA A 274 -0.14 14.10 -15.47
N TYR A 275 -0.53 14.98 -14.54
CA TYR A 275 -1.81 15.70 -14.61
C TYR A 275 -1.85 16.98 -13.75
N PRO A 276 -2.63 18.00 -14.16
CA PRO A 276 -2.70 19.28 -13.46
C PRO A 276 -3.46 19.18 -12.13
N ALA A 277 -3.12 20.08 -11.20
CA ALA A 277 -3.89 20.27 -9.99
C ALA A 277 -5.29 20.84 -10.29
N THR A 278 -6.28 20.49 -9.46
CA THR A 278 -7.58 21.17 -9.54
C THR A 278 -7.44 22.63 -9.09
N PRO A 279 -8.01 23.60 -9.83
CA PRO A 279 -7.98 25.01 -9.43
C PRO A 279 -8.70 25.26 -8.10
N GLU A 280 -8.18 26.18 -7.30
CA GLU A 280 -8.76 26.53 -5.99
C GLU A 280 -10.20 27.00 -6.09
N SER A 281 -10.52 27.83 -7.08
CA SER A 281 -11.89 28.30 -7.33
C SER A 281 -12.90 27.17 -7.59
N LYS A 282 -12.43 26.04 -8.14
CA LYS A 282 -13.26 24.84 -8.34
C LYS A 282 -13.46 24.10 -7.02
N VAL A 283 -12.43 24.03 -6.20
CA VAL A 283 -12.48 23.42 -4.86
C VAL A 283 -13.47 24.18 -3.98
N GLU A 284 -13.31 25.50 -3.84
CA GLU A 284 -14.16 26.35 -2.99
C GLU A 284 -15.65 26.28 -3.35
N LYS A 285 -15.97 26.15 -4.64
CA LYS A 285 -17.35 26.14 -5.14
C LYS A 285 -17.99 24.75 -5.05
N ASP A 286 -17.29 23.72 -5.52
CA ASP A 286 -17.92 22.46 -5.91
C ASP A 286 -17.52 21.26 -5.04
N TYR A 287 -16.44 21.36 -4.25
CA TYR A 287 -16.02 20.25 -3.41
C TYR A 287 -16.90 20.13 -2.15
N PRO A 288 -17.05 18.92 -1.58
CA PRO A 288 -17.65 18.78 -0.26
C PRO A 288 -16.81 19.50 0.80
N VAL A 289 -17.45 19.91 1.89
CA VAL A 289 -16.73 20.44 3.06
C VAL A 289 -15.82 19.35 3.61
N PHE A 290 -14.52 19.64 3.69
CA PHE A 290 -13.52 18.71 4.18
C PHE A 290 -13.21 19.01 5.66
N SER A 291 -13.05 17.95 6.45
CA SER A 291 -12.69 18.06 7.88
C SER A 291 -11.83 16.89 8.29
N TRP A 292 -10.85 17.18 9.15
CA TRP A 292 -10.02 16.18 9.82
C TRP A 292 -10.53 15.82 11.22
N GLU A 293 -11.67 16.36 11.68
CA GLU A 293 -12.18 16.07 13.03
C GLU A 293 -12.32 14.56 13.28
N LEU A 294 -12.89 13.84 12.32
CA LEU A 294 -12.93 12.38 12.27
C LEU A 294 -12.20 11.89 11.01
N ILE A 295 -12.03 10.57 10.88
CA ILE A 295 -11.55 9.97 9.63
C ILE A 295 -12.49 10.39 8.48
N PRO A 296 -11.99 11.06 7.42
CA PRO A 296 -12.83 11.45 6.29
C PRO A 296 -13.33 10.22 5.54
N ARG A 297 -14.65 10.06 5.43
CA ARG A 297 -15.28 8.89 4.80
C ARG A 297 -16.14 9.25 3.61
N CYS A 298 -16.40 8.28 2.73
CA CYS A 298 -17.42 8.37 1.70
C CYS A 298 -18.20 7.06 1.61
N ILE A 299 -19.36 7.09 0.95
CA ILE A 299 -20.19 5.89 0.78
C ILE A 299 -20.63 5.68 -0.66
N ILE A 300 -20.66 4.42 -1.06
CA ILE A 300 -21.31 3.97 -2.30
C ILE A 300 -22.53 3.15 -1.91
N TYR A 301 -23.70 3.56 -2.39
CA TYR A 301 -24.95 2.96 -1.96
C TYR A 301 -25.89 2.61 -3.12
N ARG A 302 -26.39 1.39 -3.10
CA ARG A 302 -27.36 0.82 -4.03
C ARG A 302 -28.60 0.39 -3.27
N ASN A 303 -29.73 1.02 -3.55
CA ASN A 303 -31.01 0.62 -2.98
C ASN A 303 -32.15 0.74 -4.02
N ALA A 304 -32.77 -0.40 -4.33
CA ALA A 304 -33.92 -0.42 -5.23
C ALA A 304 -35.23 -0.04 -4.52
N PHE A 305 -35.27 -0.11 -3.19
CA PHE A 305 -36.43 0.16 -2.36
C PHE A 305 -36.38 1.57 -1.77
N THR A 306 -37.51 2.06 -1.26
CA THR A 306 -37.57 3.36 -0.59
C THR A 306 -36.63 3.41 0.61
N TYR A 307 -35.89 4.51 0.73
CA TYR A 307 -35.02 4.75 1.89
C TYR A 307 -35.85 5.16 3.08
N GLU A 308 -35.62 4.52 4.20
CA GLU A 308 -36.08 4.93 5.52
C GLU A 308 -35.37 6.23 5.93
N GLU A 309 -36.02 7.04 6.77
CA GLU A 309 -35.42 8.28 7.27
C GLU A 309 -34.16 8.03 8.12
N SER A 310 -34.11 6.91 8.83
CA SER A 310 -32.92 6.46 9.56
C SER A 310 -31.73 6.24 8.63
N GLU A 311 -31.93 5.68 7.43
CA GLU A 311 -30.86 5.51 6.44
C GLU A 311 -30.39 6.85 5.86
N ILE A 312 -31.32 7.77 5.59
CA ILE A 312 -30.99 9.12 5.12
C ILE A 312 -30.17 9.86 6.19
N ASN A 313 -30.57 9.79 7.46
CA ASN A 313 -29.84 10.40 8.57
C ASN A 313 -28.46 9.77 8.75
N GLU A 314 -28.38 8.44 8.80
CA GLU A 314 -27.12 7.70 8.92
C GLU A 314 -26.15 8.08 7.79
N ILE A 315 -26.62 8.20 6.56
CA ILE A 315 -25.78 8.61 5.44
C ILE A 315 -25.38 10.09 5.57
N ALA A 316 -26.34 10.98 5.84
CA ALA A 316 -26.10 12.41 5.80
C ALA A 316 -25.24 12.93 6.96
N ASP A 317 -25.24 12.21 8.09
CA ASP A 317 -24.51 12.57 9.30
C ASP A 317 -23.05 12.04 9.26
N ASN A 318 -22.75 11.05 8.41
CA ASN A 318 -21.45 10.37 8.39
C ASN A 318 -20.63 10.56 7.10
N TYR A 319 -21.26 10.93 5.97
CA TYR A 319 -20.60 10.93 4.67
C TYR A 319 -20.82 12.23 3.89
N PRO A 320 -19.79 13.08 3.70
CA PRO A 320 -19.90 14.30 2.90
C PRO A 320 -19.95 14.04 1.38
N LEU A 321 -19.50 12.86 0.93
CA LEU A 321 -19.49 12.44 -0.47
C LEU A 321 -20.24 11.11 -0.63
N ILE A 322 -21.28 11.11 -1.45
CA ILE A 322 -22.13 9.94 -1.70
C ILE A 322 -22.19 9.62 -3.18
N MET A 323 -21.89 8.37 -3.54
CA MET A 323 -22.18 7.86 -4.87
C MET A 323 -23.38 6.92 -4.85
N MET A 324 -24.42 7.28 -5.62
CA MET A 324 -25.55 6.41 -5.86
C MET A 324 -25.21 5.42 -6.97
N GLU A 325 -25.02 4.14 -6.63
CA GLU A 325 -24.63 3.09 -7.58
C GLU A 325 -25.74 2.79 -8.62
N LYS A 326 -25.43 1.98 -9.64
CA LYS A 326 -26.44 1.39 -10.54
C LYS A 326 -27.57 0.71 -9.76
N ALA A 327 -28.78 0.73 -10.32
CA ALA A 327 -30.00 0.16 -9.74
C ALA A 327 -30.48 0.84 -8.43
N ASN A 328 -30.19 2.13 -8.25
CA ASN A 328 -30.70 2.92 -7.13
C ASN A 328 -32.07 3.54 -7.47
N PHE A 329 -33.11 2.70 -7.54
CA PHE A 329 -34.48 3.13 -7.85
C PHE A 329 -35.15 3.84 -6.68
N SER A 330 -34.73 3.62 -5.44
CA SER A 330 -35.32 4.26 -4.26
C SER A 330 -36.86 4.09 -4.16
N GLY A 331 -37.41 3.00 -4.72
CA GLY A 331 -38.86 2.75 -4.81
C GLY A 331 -39.59 3.45 -5.96
N PHE A 332 -38.87 4.13 -6.87
CA PHE A 332 -39.46 4.83 -8.02
C PHE A 332 -39.45 3.98 -9.30
N PRO A 333 -40.30 4.30 -10.30
CA PRO A 333 -40.33 3.61 -11.59
C PRO A 333 -39.02 3.72 -12.38
N THR A 334 -38.30 4.83 -12.25
CA THR A 334 -37.04 5.08 -12.97
C THR A 334 -35.88 5.35 -12.01
N MET A 335 -34.65 4.99 -12.43
CA MET A 335 -33.45 5.31 -11.65
C MET A 335 -33.21 6.82 -11.54
N LYS A 336 -33.55 7.58 -12.59
CA LYS A 336 -33.48 9.05 -12.57
C LYS A 336 -34.27 9.64 -11.40
N GLU A 337 -35.54 9.27 -11.26
CA GLU A 337 -36.42 9.76 -10.19
C GLU A 337 -35.89 9.33 -8.81
N GLY A 338 -35.51 8.06 -8.68
CA GLY A 338 -34.97 7.51 -7.43
C GLY A 338 -33.71 8.22 -6.95
N MET A 339 -32.74 8.42 -7.83
CA MET A 339 -31.48 9.10 -7.52
C MET A 339 -31.71 10.59 -7.21
N ILE A 340 -32.54 11.30 -7.98
CA ILE A 340 -32.83 12.72 -7.72
C ILE A 340 -33.59 12.88 -6.39
N ASN A 341 -34.56 12.01 -6.09
CA ASN A 341 -35.28 12.03 -4.82
C ASN A 341 -34.33 11.80 -3.63
N THR A 342 -33.50 10.77 -3.71
CA THR A 342 -32.55 10.41 -2.66
C THR A 342 -31.54 11.54 -2.43
N ALA A 343 -30.94 12.08 -3.49
CA ALA A 343 -30.02 13.21 -3.39
C ALA A 343 -30.66 14.47 -2.81
N THR A 344 -31.93 14.73 -3.15
CA THR A 344 -32.69 15.86 -2.59
C THR A 344 -32.91 15.69 -1.09
N ARG A 345 -33.31 14.49 -0.63
CA ARG A 345 -33.52 14.19 0.80
C ARG A 345 -32.22 14.31 1.60
N LEU A 346 -31.10 13.78 1.07
CA LEU A 346 -29.78 13.92 1.69
C LEU A 346 -29.39 15.40 1.85
N LYS A 347 -29.55 16.21 0.80
CA LYS A 347 -29.23 17.65 0.84
C LYS A 347 -30.19 18.47 1.71
N GLN A 348 -31.44 18.03 1.89
CA GLN A 348 -32.36 18.64 2.85
C GLN A 348 -31.88 18.44 4.29
N ARG A 349 -31.32 17.26 4.61
CA ARG A 349 -30.76 16.95 5.93
C ARG A 349 -29.40 17.63 6.16
N ASN A 350 -28.56 17.67 5.12
CA ASN A 350 -27.23 18.28 5.15
C ASN A 350 -26.87 18.90 3.77
N PRO A 351 -27.03 20.22 3.60
CA PRO A 351 -26.80 20.89 2.32
C PRO A 351 -25.37 20.84 1.80
N SER A 352 -24.38 20.51 2.65
CA SER A 352 -22.96 20.46 2.26
C SER A 352 -22.58 19.18 1.50
N ILE A 353 -23.44 18.17 1.54
CA ILE A 353 -23.24 16.89 0.86
C ILE A 353 -23.08 17.08 -0.64
N LYS A 354 -22.13 16.35 -1.22
CA LYS A 354 -22.01 16.18 -2.67
C LYS A 354 -22.46 14.79 -3.08
N THR A 355 -23.30 14.71 -4.10
CA THR A 355 -23.81 13.46 -4.65
C THR A 355 -23.32 13.23 -6.08
N LEU A 356 -22.91 11.99 -6.35
CA LEU A 356 -22.51 11.51 -7.67
C LEU A 356 -23.51 10.46 -8.13
N PHE A 357 -23.95 10.55 -9.38
CA PHE A 357 -24.67 9.42 -10.00
C PHE A 357 -23.67 8.50 -10.71
N TYR A 358 -23.89 7.19 -10.59
CA TYR A 358 -23.06 6.19 -11.24
C TYR A 358 -23.42 6.03 -12.72
N TRP A 359 -22.40 5.99 -13.57
CA TRP A 359 -22.53 5.69 -14.99
C TRP A 359 -21.45 4.71 -15.44
N ASN A 360 -21.85 3.57 -16.02
CA ASN A 360 -20.87 2.66 -16.62
C ASN A 360 -20.54 3.11 -18.05
N SER A 361 -19.26 3.36 -18.33
CA SER A 361 -18.81 3.92 -19.60
C SER A 361 -18.60 2.89 -20.73
N SER A 362 -18.86 1.59 -20.50
CA SER A 362 -18.60 0.55 -21.50
C SER A 362 -19.63 -0.57 -21.54
N ILE A 363 -20.44 -0.72 -20.49
CA ILE A 363 -21.36 -1.83 -20.27
C ILE A 363 -22.75 -1.25 -20.06
N PHE A 364 -23.73 -1.83 -20.76
CA PHE A 364 -25.13 -1.46 -20.60
C PHE A 364 -25.77 -2.22 -19.42
N TYR A 365 -26.07 -1.50 -18.34
CA TYR A 365 -26.83 -2.01 -17.19
C TYR A 365 -28.31 -1.58 -17.20
N GLY A 366 -28.78 -1.01 -18.32
CA GLY A 366 -30.10 -0.38 -18.45
C GLY A 366 -29.98 1.03 -19.00
N ASP A 367 -31.10 1.60 -19.46
CA ASP A 367 -31.20 2.96 -19.99
C ASP A 367 -31.39 4.03 -18.90
N TYR A 368 -31.42 3.61 -17.63
CA TYR A 368 -31.63 4.44 -16.43
C TYR A 368 -32.96 5.20 -16.40
N GLY A 369 -33.82 5.04 -17.40
CA GLY A 369 -35.05 5.82 -17.57
C GLY A 369 -34.80 7.33 -17.67
N VAL A 370 -33.60 7.76 -18.09
CA VAL A 370 -33.24 9.19 -18.09
C VAL A 370 -33.79 9.90 -19.33
N ILE A 371 -33.60 9.30 -20.51
CA ILE A 371 -34.21 9.70 -21.78
C ILE A 371 -34.66 8.45 -22.56
N PRO A 372 -35.77 8.52 -23.33
CA PRO A 372 -36.24 7.38 -24.13
C PRO A 372 -35.33 7.10 -25.34
N GLY A 373 -35.59 6.00 -26.04
CA GLY A 373 -35.06 5.76 -27.38
C GLY A 373 -33.71 5.04 -27.46
N PHE A 374 -33.37 4.19 -26.49
CA PHE A 374 -32.17 3.37 -26.59
C PHE A 374 -32.33 2.26 -27.65
N ASN A 375 -31.57 2.34 -28.76
CA ASN A 375 -31.60 1.34 -29.83
C ASN A 375 -30.71 0.13 -29.49
N ARG A 376 -31.32 -0.93 -28.94
CA ARG A 376 -30.61 -2.16 -28.54
C ARG A 376 -30.06 -2.97 -29.72
N ASP A 377 -30.61 -2.81 -30.92
CA ASP A 377 -30.23 -3.64 -32.06
C ASP A 377 -28.93 -3.12 -32.71
N GLU A 378 -28.68 -1.80 -32.65
CA GLU A 378 -27.56 -1.17 -33.36
C GLU A 378 -26.46 -0.62 -32.43
N TRP A 379 -26.78 -0.31 -31.17
CA TRP A 379 -25.85 0.39 -30.27
C TRP A 379 -25.01 -0.52 -29.38
N PHE A 380 -25.05 -1.83 -29.63
CA PHE A 380 -24.15 -2.80 -29.01
C PHE A 380 -23.05 -3.25 -29.97
N ASN A 381 -21.86 -3.47 -29.43
CA ASN A 381 -20.68 -3.88 -30.22
C ASN A 381 -20.61 -5.39 -30.52
N GLY A 382 -21.69 -6.13 -30.25
CA GLY A 382 -21.75 -7.59 -30.38
C GLY A 382 -21.01 -8.39 -29.31
N ASN A 383 -20.20 -7.74 -28.45
CA ASN A 383 -19.46 -8.42 -27.39
C ASN A 383 -20.26 -8.45 -26.08
N LEU A 384 -20.20 -9.60 -25.40
CA LEU A 384 -20.76 -9.77 -24.06
C LEU A 384 -19.67 -9.72 -23.01
N VAL A 385 -19.81 -8.80 -22.06
CA VAL A 385 -19.00 -8.77 -20.85
C VAL A 385 -19.50 -9.83 -19.89
N ARG A 386 -18.57 -10.63 -19.35
CA ARG A 386 -18.86 -11.80 -18.47
C ARG A 386 -19.85 -12.79 -19.10
N GLY A 387 -19.89 -12.86 -20.44
CA GLY A 387 -20.79 -13.72 -21.19
C GLY A 387 -22.29 -13.41 -21.04
N LYS A 388 -22.65 -12.25 -20.48
CA LYS A 388 -24.06 -11.93 -20.14
C LYS A 388 -24.50 -10.52 -20.46
N VAL A 389 -23.63 -9.51 -20.34
CA VAL A 389 -24.04 -8.11 -20.40
C VAL A 389 -23.44 -7.42 -21.63
N PRO A 390 -24.23 -6.75 -22.48
CA PRO A 390 -23.72 -6.18 -23.72
C PRO A 390 -22.84 -4.96 -23.51
N GLY A 391 -21.82 -4.82 -24.37
CA GLY A 391 -20.95 -3.64 -24.45
C GLY A 391 -21.43 -2.62 -25.47
N TYR A 392 -21.13 -1.34 -25.22
CA TYR A 392 -21.51 -0.24 -26.11
C TYR A 392 -20.72 -0.21 -27.42
N ASN A 393 -21.37 0.25 -28.50
CA ASN A 393 -20.75 0.54 -29.80
C ASN A 393 -20.40 2.03 -29.93
N PHE A 394 -19.17 2.41 -29.58
CA PHE A 394 -18.69 3.79 -29.71
C PHE A 394 -18.32 4.21 -31.14
N GLU A 395 -18.49 3.35 -32.15
CA GLU A 395 -18.38 3.74 -33.56
C GLU A 395 -19.71 4.33 -34.10
N ASN A 396 -20.83 4.12 -33.38
CA ASN A 396 -22.13 4.65 -33.76
C ASN A 396 -22.30 6.09 -33.23
N THR A 397 -22.45 7.05 -34.14
CA THR A 397 -22.55 8.49 -33.81
C THR A 397 -23.87 8.86 -33.14
N GLU A 398 -24.98 8.19 -33.45
CA GLU A 398 -26.27 8.40 -32.79
C GLU A 398 -26.23 7.92 -31.34
N PHE A 399 -25.59 6.76 -31.10
CA PHE A 399 -25.33 6.27 -29.75
C PHE A 399 -24.49 7.28 -28.95
N ILE A 400 -23.40 7.81 -29.52
CA ILE A 400 -22.57 8.82 -28.86
C ILE A 400 -23.41 10.03 -28.46
N ALA A 401 -24.25 10.54 -29.37
CA ALA A 401 -25.13 11.66 -29.08
C ALA A 401 -26.14 11.35 -27.97
N TRP A 402 -26.75 10.16 -27.99
CA TRP A 402 -27.67 9.70 -26.94
C TRP A 402 -26.97 9.54 -25.60
N TYR A 403 -25.78 8.92 -25.58
CA TYR A 403 -24.98 8.67 -24.38
C TYR A 403 -24.63 9.98 -23.67
N LYS A 404 -24.12 10.95 -24.43
CA LYS A 404 -23.78 12.28 -23.90
C LYS A 404 -25.01 13.01 -23.38
N LYS A 405 -26.10 13.03 -24.17
CA LYS A 405 -27.36 13.66 -23.77
C LYS A 405 -27.92 13.07 -22.48
N THR A 406 -27.85 11.75 -22.32
CA THR A 406 -28.29 11.04 -21.11
C THR A 406 -27.57 11.56 -19.87
N ILE A 407 -26.24 11.64 -19.92
CA ILE A 407 -25.43 12.15 -18.79
C ILE A 407 -25.77 13.62 -18.51
N MET A 408 -25.80 14.47 -19.55
CA MET A 408 -26.09 15.89 -19.37
C MET A 408 -27.48 16.13 -18.76
N THR A 409 -28.50 15.38 -19.20
CA THR A 409 -29.86 15.46 -18.62
C THR A 409 -29.91 15.06 -17.15
N MET A 410 -29.08 14.13 -16.69
CA MET A 410 -28.98 13.82 -15.26
C MET A 410 -28.31 14.97 -14.48
N LEU A 411 -27.27 15.58 -15.06
CA LEU A 411 -26.52 16.68 -14.48
C LEU A 411 -27.30 18.02 -14.43
N GLU A 412 -28.37 18.18 -15.21
CA GLU A 412 -29.28 19.35 -15.13
C GLU A 412 -29.92 19.50 -13.74
N SER A 413 -30.08 18.39 -13.00
CA SER A 413 -30.64 18.44 -11.65
C SER A 413 -29.68 19.16 -10.68
N PRO A 414 -30.14 20.14 -9.88
CA PRO A 414 -29.32 20.77 -8.85
C PRO A 414 -29.00 19.82 -7.69
N ALA A 415 -29.74 18.72 -7.55
CA ALA A 415 -29.47 17.70 -6.53
C ALA A 415 -28.24 16.85 -6.86
N ILE A 416 -27.83 16.77 -8.13
CA ILE A 416 -26.73 15.93 -8.62
C ILE A 416 -25.49 16.80 -8.86
N ASP A 417 -24.45 16.62 -8.05
CA ASP A 417 -23.23 17.44 -8.12
C ASP A 417 -22.23 16.93 -9.16
N GLY A 418 -22.34 15.66 -9.57
CA GLY A 418 -21.44 15.10 -10.57
C GLY A 418 -21.77 13.69 -11.03
N VAL A 419 -20.87 13.14 -11.84
CA VAL A 419 -20.97 11.80 -12.41
C VAL A 419 -19.73 10.98 -12.06
N PHE A 420 -19.95 9.70 -11.79
CA PHE A 420 -18.90 8.70 -11.68
C PHE A 420 -18.86 7.81 -12.92
N PHE A 421 -17.74 7.79 -13.63
CA PHE A 421 -17.48 6.92 -14.76
C PHE A 421 -16.82 5.61 -14.33
N ASP A 422 -17.58 4.52 -14.33
CA ASP A 422 -17.01 3.18 -14.22
C ASP A 422 -16.44 2.73 -15.57
N LYS A 423 -15.34 1.97 -15.57
CA LYS A 423 -14.64 1.43 -16.74
C LYS A 423 -13.99 2.45 -17.68
N ILE A 424 -13.59 3.59 -17.14
CA ILE A 424 -12.97 4.64 -17.95
C ILE A 424 -11.66 4.16 -18.63
N GLY A 425 -10.82 3.40 -17.90
CA GLY A 425 -9.44 3.05 -18.30
C GLY A 425 -9.20 1.64 -18.80
N MET A 426 -9.89 1.22 -19.86
CA MET A 426 -9.62 -0.07 -20.53
C MET A 426 -9.77 0.08 -22.05
N PRO A 427 -8.76 -0.34 -22.87
CA PRO A 427 -7.48 -1.00 -22.54
C PRO A 427 -6.34 -0.12 -21.95
N ASN A 428 -5.28 -0.76 -21.43
CA ASN A 428 -4.25 -0.21 -20.52
C ASN A 428 -3.32 0.89 -21.08
N TRP A 429 -3.36 1.20 -22.38
CA TRP A 429 -2.33 2.00 -23.06
C TRP A 429 -2.88 3.21 -23.84
N GLU A 430 -4.20 3.39 -23.86
CA GLU A 430 -4.82 4.44 -24.65
C GLU A 430 -4.88 5.76 -23.87
N ILE A 431 -4.32 6.82 -24.44
CA ILE A 431 -4.63 8.18 -24.00
C ILE A 431 -6.13 8.36 -24.23
N ILE A 432 -6.88 8.64 -23.16
CA ILE A 432 -8.34 8.69 -23.20
C ILE A 432 -8.86 9.60 -24.33
N THR A 433 -8.16 10.70 -24.61
CA THR A 433 -8.50 11.66 -25.68
C THR A 433 -8.48 11.08 -27.09
N ASP A 434 -7.83 9.94 -27.30
CA ASP A 434 -7.61 9.40 -28.64
C ASP A 434 -8.67 8.35 -29.01
N THR A 435 -9.41 7.85 -28.02
CA THR A 435 -10.48 6.87 -28.19
C THR A 435 -11.85 7.54 -28.36
N PRO A 436 -12.78 6.98 -29.15
CA PRO A 436 -14.15 7.50 -29.22
C PRO A 436 -14.84 7.62 -27.85
N LYS A 437 -14.71 6.61 -26.98
CA LYS A 437 -15.24 6.63 -25.60
C LYS A 437 -14.68 7.80 -24.80
N GLY A 438 -13.37 7.98 -24.82
CA GLY A 438 -12.73 8.99 -24.00
C GLY A 438 -12.93 10.40 -24.54
N LYS A 439 -13.06 10.59 -25.86
CA LYS A 439 -13.52 11.86 -26.46
C LYS A 439 -14.87 12.29 -25.88
N VAL A 440 -15.83 11.38 -25.80
CA VAL A 440 -17.15 11.69 -25.21
C VAL A 440 -17.04 12.06 -23.74
N CYS A 441 -16.20 11.38 -22.97
CA CYS A 441 -15.97 11.72 -21.55
C CYS A 441 -15.32 13.11 -21.41
N THR A 442 -14.34 13.44 -22.26
CA THR A 442 -13.69 14.77 -22.31
C THR A 442 -14.69 15.86 -22.70
N GLU A 443 -15.60 15.60 -23.65
CA GLU A 443 -16.65 16.54 -24.01
C GLU A 443 -17.60 16.81 -22.84
N VAL A 444 -18.03 15.77 -22.10
CA VAL A 444 -18.85 15.95 -20.89
C VAL A 444 -18.12 16.80 -19.85
N PHE A 445 -16.82 16.56 -19.64
CA PHE A 445 -16.00 17.36 -18.72
C PHE A 445 -15.98 18.85 -19.11
N HIS A 446 -15.84 19.17 -20.40
CA HIS A 446 -15.82 20.55 -20.87
C HIS A 446 -17.20 21.22 -20.90
N GLU A 447 -18.28 20.47 -21.14
CA GLU A 447 -19.64 21.00 -21.22
C GLU A 447 -20.33 21.12 -19.85
N ALA A 448 -19.84 20.42 -18.83
CA ALA A 448 -20.32 20.51 -17.46
C ALA A 448 -19.22 21.02 -16.49
N PRO A 449 -18.65 22.23 -16.72
CA PRO A 449 -17.52 22.74 -15.95
C PRO A 449 -17.84 22.95 -14.46
N ASP A 450 -19.12 23.10 -14.10
CA ASP A 450 -19.62 23.26 -12.74
C ASP A 450 -19.95 21.94 -12.03
N LYS A 451 -19.71 20.80 -12.69
CA LYS A 451 -19.98 19.47 -12.11
C LYS A 451 -18.70 18.75 -11.74
N LEU A 452 -18.81 17.76 -10.85
CA LEU A 452 -17.72 16.88 -10.44
C LEU A 452 -17.61 15.69 -11.41
N MET A 453 -16.38 15.31 -11.75
CA MET A 453 -16.08 14.22 -12.67
C MET A 453 -15.19 13.22 -11.95
N PHE A 454 -15.73 12.03 -11.68
CA PHE A 454 -15.03 10.95 -11.00
C PHE A 454 -14.92 9.72 -11.89
N ALA A 455 -13.94 8.86 -11.61
CA ALA A 455 -13.88 7.54 -12.23
C ALA A 455 -13.10 6.54 -11.39
N ASN A 456 -13.24 5.25 -11.69
CA ASN A 456 -12.29 4.22 -11.24
C ASN A 456 -11.01 4.20 -12.10
N GLY A 457 -10.39 5.38 -12.20
CA GLY A 457 -9.29 5.69 -13.09
C GLY A 457 -7.96 5.13 -12.59
N LEU A 458 -7.47 5.66 -11.47
CA LEU A 458 -6.17 5.32 -10.89
C LEU A 458 -6.14 3.86 -10.44
N ARG A 459 -5.08 3.13 -10.80
CA ARG A 459 -4.91 1.71 -10.44
C ARG A 459 -3.44 1.28 -10.39
N PRO A 460 -2.94 0.75 -9.26
CA PRO A 460 -1.57 0.26 -9.17
C PRO A 460 -1.31 -1.01 -9.98
N SER A 461 -2.33 -1.69 -10.52
CA SER A 461 -2.12 -2.83 -11.43
C SER A 461 -1.95 -2.43 -12.90
N LYS A 462 -1.99 -1.12 -13.21
CA LYS A 462 -1.99 -0.59 -14.59
C LYS A 462 -0.72 0.17 -14.93
N ASP A 463 -0.42 0.21 -16.22
CA ASP A 463 0.71 0.95 -16.78
C ASP A 463 0.53 2.43 -16.45
N GLY A 464 1.58 3.03 -15.87
CA GLY A 464 1.49 4.41 -15.38
C GLY A 464 0.45 4.67 -14.31
N CYS A 465 -0.08 3.61 -13.71
CA CYS A 465 -1.19 3.63 -12.79
C CYS A 465 -2.46 4.31 -13.33
N ASN A 466 -2.63 4.40 -14.67
CA ASN A 466 -3.71 5.15 -15.33
C ASN A 466 -3.77 6.66 -14.96
N ARG A 467 -2.66 7.25 -14.50
CA ARG A 467 -2.57 8.67 -14.09
C ARG A 467 -3.05 9.63 -15.19
N ILE A 468 -2.87 9.28 -16.46
CA ILE A 468 -3.29 10.09 -17.61
C ILE A 468 -4.78 10.49 -17.59
N HIS A 469 -5.66 9.65 -17.04
CA HIS A 469 -7.10 9.96 -16.95
C HIS A 469 -7.41 11.15 -16.04
N MET A 470 -6.52 11.47 -15.09
CA MET A 470 -6.73 12.55 -14.13
C MET A 470 -6.67 13.96 -14.76
N ASN A 471 -6.26 14.07 -16.03
CA ASN A 471 -6.34 15.30 -16.81
C ASN A 471 -7.78 15.81 -17.00
N ILE A 472 -8.76 14.90 -17.00
CA ILE A 472 -10.19 15.23 -17.18
C ILE A 472 -11.06 14.81 -15.98
N LEU A 473 -10.43 14.52 -14.83
CA LEU A 473 -11.13 14.10 -13.62
C LEU A 473 -10.82 15.04 -12.46
N HIS A 474 -11.84 15.29 -11.64
CA HIS A 474 -11.74 15.96 -10.36
C HIS A 474 -11.43 14.97 -9.23
N GLY A 475 -11.78 13.70 -9.41
CA GLY A 475 -11.41 12.67 -8.47
C GLY A 475 -11.30 11.28 -9.06
N SER A 476 -10.66 10.39 -8.31
CA SER A 476 -10.54 8.99 -8.65
C SER A 476 -10.96 8.10 -7.51
N TYR A 477 -11.23 6.85 -7.87
CA TYR A 477 -11.57 5.77 -6.98
C TYR A 477 -10.54 4.65 -7.21
N LEU A 478 -9.81 4.31 -6.15
CA LEU A 478 -8.82 3.25 -6.13
C LEU A 478 -9.52 1.94 -5.71
N GLU A 479 -9.70 1.04 -6.67
CA GLU A 479 -10.09 -0.35 -6.41
C GLU A 479 -8.98 -1.31 -6.82
N SER A 480 -8.98 -2.51 -6.24
CA SER A 480 -7.93 -3.49 -6.49
C SER A 480 -6.54 -2.91 -6.22
N TRP A 481 -6.44 -2.07 -5.19
CA TRP A 481 -5.22 -1.36 -4.80
C TRP A 481 -4.10 -2.31 -4.34
N PHE A 482 -4.48 -3.51 -3.89
CA PHE A 482 -3.57 -4.61 -3.56
C PHE A 482 -3.12 -5.43 -4.78
N LYS A 483 -3.73 -5.24 -5.96
CA LYS A 483 -3.48 -6.15 -7.09
C LYS A 483 -2.14 -5.85 -7.75
N PRO A 484 -1.27 -6.86 -7.88
CA PRO A 484 -0.03 -6.74 -8.61
C PRO A 484 -0.28 -6.46 -10.10
N ARG A 485 0.71 -5.87 -10.76
CA ARG A 485 0.79 -5.78 -12.22
C ARG A 485 1.37 -7.09 -12.75
N SER A 486 0.52 -7.96 -13.27
CA SER A 486 0.92 -9.21 -13.93
C SER A 486 1.26 -8.99 -15.41
N ASN A 487 2.25 -9.71 -15.94
CA ASN A 487 2.64 -9.75 -17.36
C ASN A 487 3.33 -8.49 -17.94
N ALA A 488 3.84 -7.59 -17.10
CA ALA A 488 4.67 -6.49 -17.57
C ALA A 488 6.14 -6.92 -17.49
N SER A 489 6.69 -7.44 -18.58
CA SER A 489 8.15 -7.55 -18.68
C SER A 489 8.73 -6.12 -18.81
N PRO A 490 9.85 -5.79 -18.13
CA PRO A 490 10.64 -6.65 -17.25
C PRO A 490 10.29 -6.53 -15.75
N TYR A 491 9.16 -5.90 -15.39
CA TYR A 491 8.80 -5.55 -14.02
C TYR A 491 7.41 -6.09 -13.60
N GLU A 492 7.37 -7.24 -12.95
CA GLU A 492 6.18 -7.66 -12.19
C GLU A 492 6.13 -6.86 -10.88
N ARG A 493 5.04 -6.12 -10.65
CA ARG A 493 4.80 -5.52 -9.32
C ARG A 493 4.37 -6.60 -8.36
N GLY A 494 4.99 -6.69 -7.19
CA GLY A 494 4.45 -7.48 -6.09
C GLY A 494 3.21 -6.83 -5.47
N VAL A 495 2.59 -7.57 -4.55
CA VAL A 495 1.51 -7.03 -3.71
C VAL A 495 2.01 -5.88 -2.84
N ILE A 496 3.18 -6.05 -2.20
CA ILE A 496 3.81 -5.02 -1.35
C ILE A 496 4.09 -3.73 -2.14
N ASP A 497 4.61 -3.85 -3.36
CA ASP A 497 4.81 -2.70 -4.24
C ASP A 497 3.49 -2.00 -4.57
N SER A 498 2.40 -2.76 -4.69
CA SER A 498 1.07 -2.22 -5.00
C SER A 498 0.48 -1.44 -3.82
N TYR A 499 0.74 -1.88 -2.58
CA TYR A 499 0.42 -1.12 -1.38
C TYR A 499 1.14 0.24 -1.35
N ALA A 500 2.46 0.23 -1.50
CA ALA A 500 3.27 1.43 -1.46
C ALA A 500 2.94 2.38 -2.63
N THR A 501 2.70 1.83 -3.84
CA THR A 501 2.20 2.59 -5.00
C THR A 501 0.82 3.22 -4.74
N THR A 502 -0.05 2.53 -3.98
CA THR A 502 -1.36 3.06 -3.61
C THR A 502 -1.23 4.26 -2.69
N ILE A 503 -0.38 4.17 -1.66
CA ILE A 503 -0.08 5.29 -0.75
C ILE A 503 0.40 6.49 -1.58
N ALA A 504 1.36 6.27 -2.49
CA ALA A 504 1.89 7.31 -3.36
C ALA A 504 0.83 7.97 -4.26
N LEU A 505 -0.08 7.18 -4.84
CA LEU A 505 -1.20 7.71 -5.65
C LEU A 505 -2.17 8.57 -4.84
N ILE A 506 -2.41 8.23 -3.57
CA ILE A 506 -3.24 9.03 -2.66
C ILE A 506 -2.56 10.36 -2.36
N GLN A 507 -1.27 10.33 -2.00
CA GLN A 507 -0.49 11.53 -1.70
C GLN A 507 -0.42 12.47 -2.91
N GLU A 508 -0.13 11.93 -4.10
CA GLU A 508 -0.09 12.71 -5.33
C GLU A 508 -1.45 13.37 -5.63
N ALA A 509 -2.54 12.60 -5.53
CA ALA A 509 -3.88 13.13 -5.76
C ALA A 509 -4.20 14.28 -4.80
N ALA A 510 -3.92 14.10 -3.50
CA ALA A 510 -4.16 15.12 -2.49
C ALA A 510 -3.31 16.38 -2.72
N ALA A 511 -2.02 16.24 -3.02
CA ALA A 511 -1.13 17.36 -3.35
C ALA A 511 -1.60 18.15 -4.58
N LYS A 512 -2.30 17.49 -5.51
CA LYS A 512 -2.91 18.09 -6.71
C LYS A 512 -4.36 18.52 -6.48
N ARG A 513 -4.84 18.55 -5.23
CA ARG A 513 -6.23 18.88 -4.85
C ARG A 513 -7.27 18.05 -5.62
N LYS A 514 -6.92 16.81 -5.97
CA LYS A 514 -7.84 15.83 -6.57
C LYS A 514 -8.49 15.05 -5.45
N MET A 515 -9.80 14.81 -5.56
CA MET A 515 -10.47 13.90 -4.64
C MET A 515 -10.00 12.46 -4.89
N ILE A 516 -9.71 11.73 -3.82
CA ILE A 516 -9.30 10.34 -3.93
C ILE A 516 -10.08 9.48 -2.96
N ILE A 517 -10.69 8.41 -3.47
CA ILE A 517 -11.40 7.42 -2.68
C ILE A 517 -10.56 6.15 -2.63
N LEU A 518 -10.12 5.74 -1.44
CA LEU A 518 -9.60 4.39 -1.26
C LEU A 518 -10.78 3.46 -0.94
N ARG A 519 -11.13 2.58 -1.89
CA ARG A 519 -12.14 1.56 -1.62
C ARG A 519 -11.52 0.32 -1.01
N SER A 520 -11.93 0.06 0.21
CA SER A 520 -11.64 -1.16 0.95
C SER A 520 -12.94 -1.93 1.20
N GLY A 521 -12.92 -3.23 0.95
CA GLY A 521 -14.07 -4.11 1.19
C GLY A 521 -13.80 -5.05 2.34
N SER A 522 -14.87 -5.51 3.00
CA SER A 522 -14.82 -6.55 4.05
C SER A 522 -15.58 -7.84 3.67
N HIS A 523 -16.06 -7.94 2.43
CA HIS A 523 -16.90 -9.05 2.00
C HIS A 523 -16.24 -10.42 2.12
N GLN A 524 -14.92 -10.52 1.91
CA GLN A 524 -14.24 -11.81 1.98
C GLN A 524 -14.16 -12.33 3.42
N GLU A 525 -14.08 -11.40 4.37
CA GLU A 525 -14.00 -11.60 5.81
C GLU A 525 -15.39 -11.89 6.41
N THR A 526 -16.46 -11.31 5.85
CA THR A 526 -17.83 -11.46 6.37
C THR A 526 -18.64 -12.57 5.70
N MET A 527 -18.36 -12.94 4.44
CA MET A 527 -19.24 -13.81 3.63
C MET A 527 -19.45 -15.24 4.18
N LYS A 528 -18.63 -15.66 5.15
CA LYS A 528 -18.74 -16.98 5.80
C LYS A 528 -19.43 -16.92 7.16
N ILE A 529 -19.72 -15.73 7.67
CA ILE A 529 -20.30 -15.49 8.99
C ILE A 529 -21.81 -15.29 8.86
N THR A 530 -22.59 -15.98 9.70
CA THR A 530 -24.06 -15.99 9.63
C THR A 530 -24.73 -14.89 10.46
N SER A 531 -24.14 -14.48 11.58
CA SER A 531 -24.70 -13.45 12.46
C SER A 531 -24.26 -12.04 12.07
N VAL A 532 -25.17 -11.08 12.20
CA VAL A 532 -24.89 -9.65 11.96
C VAL A 532 -23.81 -9.14 12.92
N GLU A 533 -23.88 -9.52 14.19
CA GLU A 533 -22.91 -9.14 15.22
C GLU A 533 -21.52 -9.71 14.91
N GLY A 534 -21.43 -10.95 14.42
CA GLY A 534 -20.17 -11.55 14.02
C GLY A 534 -19.58 -10.92 12.76
N GLN A 535 -20.43 -10.54 11.79
CA GLN A 535 -19.98 -9.76 10.64
C GLN A 535 -19.45 -8.39 11.06
N LYS A 536 -20.13 -7.71 11.99
CA LYS A 536 -19.68 -6.43 12.53
C LYS A 536 -18.34 -6.52 13.25
N ARG A 537 -18.18 -7.55 14.10
CA ARG A 537 -16.90 -7.82 14.79
C ARG A 537 -15.78 -8.12 13.79
N SER A 538 -16.04 -8.99 12.81
CA SER A 538 -15.05 -9.29 11.76
C SER A 538 -14.65 -8.04 10.97
N MET A 539 -15.58 -7.11 10.72
CA MET A 539 -15.24 -5.82 10.09
C MET A 539 -14.31 -4.96 10.96
N GLU A 540 -14.56 -4.88 12.27
CA GLU A 540 -13.70 -4.20 13.25
C GLU A 540 -12.29 -4.82 13.27
N ASP A 541 -12.20 -6.16 13.34
CA ASP A 541 -10.94 -6.91 13.44
C ASP A 541 -9.99 -6.69 12.24
N HIS A 542 -10.54 -6.36 11.06
CA HIS A 542 -9.78 -6.32 9.81
C HIS A 542 -9.67 -4.91 9.21
N VAL A 543 -10.11 -3.86 9.95
CA VAL A 543 -10.08 -2.49 9.43
C VAL A 543 -8.68 -1.87 9.47
N ASP A 544 -7.89 -2.18 10.50
CA ASP A 544 -6.66 -1.45 10.85
C ASP A 544 -5.68 -1.37 9.69
N PHE A 545 -5.25 -2.50 9.12
CA PHE A 545 -4.25 -2.50 8.05
C PHE A 545 -4.71 -1.70 6.82
N LYS A 546 -5.97 -1.91 6.41
CA LYS A 546 -6.57 -1.22 5.26
C LYS A 546 -6.74 0.28 5.52
N LEU A 547 -7.01 0.67 6.77
CA LEU A 547 -7.09 2.06 7.20
C LEU A 547 -5.71 2.70 7.31
N GLY A 548 -4.69 1.96 7.76
CA GLY A 548 -3.29 2.38 7.79
C GLY A 548 -2.78 2.75 6.41
N ILE A 549 -3.07 1.94 5.38
CA ILE A 549 -2.77 2.27 3.97
C ILE A 549 -3.39 3.63 3.57
N PHE A 550 -4.65 3.88 3.94
CA PHE A 550 -5.31 5.15 3.65
C PHE A 550 -4.62 6.30 4.38
N LEU A 551 -4.47 6.20 5.71
CA LEU A 551 -3.96 7.27 6.56
C LEU A 551 -2.47 7.58 6.31
N ALA A 552 -1.67 6.61 5.86
CA ALA A 552 -0.30 6.87 5.43
C ALA A 552 -0.25 7.84 4.24
N GLY A 553 -1.22 7.78 3.32
CA GLY A 553 -1.25 8.61 2.11
C GLY A 553 -2.21 9.80 2.14
N ALA A 554 -3.21 9.80 3.02
CA ALA A 554 -4.33 10.74 2.97
C ALA A 554 -3.88 12.20 3.15
N GLY A 555 -4.34 13.08 2.26
CA GLY A 555 -4.30 14.53 2.44
C GLY A 555 -5.70 15.12 2.32
N GLU A 556 -5.81 16.45 2.20
CA GLU A 556 -7.11 17.09 1.98
C GLU A 556 -7.84 16.46 0.78
N TYR A 557 -9.15 16.31 0.91
CA TYR A 557 -10.04 15.70 -0.09
C TYR A 557 -9.80 14.21 -0.38
N SER A 558 -9.09 13.51 0.51
CA SER A 558 -9.01 12.05 0.52
C SER A 558 -10.16 11.46 1.35
N TYR A 559 -10.80 10.39 0.87
CA TYR A 559 -11.92 9.75 1.55
C TYR A 559 -11.73 8.23 1.64
N TYR A 560 -12.01 7.68 2.82
CA TYR A 560 -12.00 6.25 3.07
C TYR A 560 -13.38 5.66 2.83
N MET A 561 -13.44 4.53 2.11
CA MET A 561 -14.66 3.75 1.95
C MET A 561 -14.40 2.33 2.45
N TYR A 562 -15.10 1.92 3.52
CA TYR A 562 -15.02 0.57 4.07
C TYR A 562 -16.42 -0.02 4.19
N GLN A 563 -16.80 -0.91 3.26
CA GLN A 563 -18.15 -1.52 3.25
C GLN A 563 -18.04 -3.00 2.89
N ASP A 564 -18.89 -3.84 3.49
CA ASP A 564 -19.05 -5.23 3.07
C ASP A 564 -19.65 -5.26 1.65
N SER A 565 -20.77 -4.58 1.49
CA SER A 565 -21.46 -4.47 0.22
C SER A 565 -22.00 -3.07 0.00
N VAL A 566 -22.12 -2.71 -1.28
CA VAL A 566 -22.83 -1.49 -1.70
C VAL A 566 -24.34 -1.71 -1.71
N ALA A 567 -24.82 -2.96 -1.58
CA ALA A 567 -26.24 -3.29 -1.57
C ALA A 567 -26.87 -2.97 -0.21
N GLY A 568 -27.69 -1.94 -0.15
CA GLY A 568 -28.21 -1.40 1.10
C GLY A 568 -29.28 -2.21 1.82
N LYS A 569 -30.09 -2.96 1.06
CA LYS A 569 -31.22 -3.75 1.60
C LYS A 569 -31.00 -5.25 1.52
N ASP A 570 -29.76 -5.70 1.27
CA ASP A 570 -29.45 -7.12 1.33
C ASP A 570 -29.20 -7.52 2.80
N PRO A 571 -30.06 -8.35 3.41
CA PRO A 571 -29.91 -8.71 4.82
C PRO A 571 -28.66 -9.55 5.10
N GLN A 572 -27.96 -10.03 4.06
CA GLN A 572 -26.69 -10.77 4.22
C GLN A 572 -25.48 -9.85 4.39
N HIS A 573 -25.65 -8.52 4.27
CA HIS A 573 -24.56 -7.57 4.21
C HIS A 573 -24.68 -6.41 5.20
N ILE A 574 -23.52 -5.98 5.68
CA ILE A 574 -23.40 -4.76 6.50
C ILE A 574 -23.06 -3.57 5.59
N TRP A 575 -24.05 -2.72 5.33
CA TRP A 575 -23.86 -1.59 4.43
C TRP A 575 -23.20 -0.37 5.10
N SER A 576 -23.50 -0.11 6.37
CA SER A 576 -22.91 1.00 7.14
C SER A 576 -21.88 0.50 8.16
N PRO A 577 -20.63 0.96 8.06
CA PRO A 577 -19.58 0.66 9.03
C PRO A 577 -19.49 1.67 10.19
N SER A 578 -20.40 2.63 10.36
CA SER A 578 -20.22 3.75 11.30
C SER A 578 -20.12 3.35 12.79
N TYR A 579 -20.46 2.10 13.14
CA TYR A 579 -20.29 1.55 14.48
C TYR A 579 -18.83 1.21 14.81
N ILE A 580 -17.94 1.19 13.81
CA ILE A 580 -16.52 0.91 13.99
C ILE A 580 -15.89 1.99 14.86
N ASP A 581 -15.13 1.59 15.87
CA ASP A 581 -14.66 2.50 16.92
C ASP A 581 -13.74 3.58 16.37
N GLN A 582 -12.79 3.19 15.51
CA GLN A 582 -11.85 4.08 14.85
C GLN A 582 -12.55 5.23 14.11
N PHE A 583 -13.74 4.98 13.54
CA PHE A 583 -14.50 6.00 12.79
C PHE A 583 -15.27 7.00 13.67
N GLN A 584 -15.37 6.74 14.97
CA GLN A 584 -16.02 7.60 15.96
C GLN A 584 -15.03 8.43 16.77
N ARG A 585 -13.74 8.08 16.71
CA ARG A 585 -12.69 8.77 17.48
C ARG A 585 -12.16 10.00 16.74
N PRO A 586 -11.76 11.05 17.49
CA PRO A 586 -11.14 12.22 16.90
C PRO A 586 -9.80 11.86 16.24
N LEU A 587 -9.56 12.33 15.02
CA LEU A 587 -8.29 12.14 14.31
C LEU A 587 -7.43 13.41 14.37
N GLY A 588 -8.03 14.52 13.92
CA GLY A 588 -7.39 15.81 13.71
C GLY A 588 -6.40 15.82 12.54
N ALA A 589 -5.93 17.01 12.17
CA ALA A 589 -5.04 17.17 11.01
C ALA A 589 -3.72 16.40 11.22
N PRO A 590 -3.12 15.87 10.13
CA PRO A 590 -1.80 15.25 10.20
C PRO A 590 -0.74 16.31 10.56
N ASN A 591 0.27 15.92 11.35
CA ASN A 591 1.41 16.76 11.73
C ASN A 591 2.46 16.89 10.59
N GLY A 592 2.17 16.30 9.43
CA GLY A 592 3.02 16.25 8.26
C GLY A 592 2.68 15.05 7.38
N ASP A 593 3.45 14.87 6.32
CA ASP A 593 3.41 13.65 5.53
C ASP A 593 3.97 12.46 6.31
N ALA A 594 3.64 11.23 5.88
CA ALA A 594 4.18 10.03 6.50
C ALA A 594 5.71 9.97 6.32
N ILE A 595 6.41 9.60 7.40
CA ILE A 595 7.82 9.22 7.34
C ILE A 595 7.85 7.77 6.86
N ARG A 596 8.73 7.49 5.91
CA ARG A 596 8.87 6.18 5.27
C ARG A 596 10.31 5.68 5.34
N ASP A 597 10.46 4.40 5.65
CA ASP A 597 11.72 3.65 5.53
C ASP A 597 11.43 2.32 4.84
N GLY A 598 11.78 2.23 3.55
CA GLY A 598 11.45 1.10 2.71
C GLY A 598 9.94 0.88 2.59
N PHE A 599 9.44 -0.16 3.25
CA PHE A 599 8.03 -0.55 3.27
C PHE A 599 7.35 -0.30 4.62
N ASN A 600 8.02 0.40 5.52
CA ASN A 600 7.49 0.80 6.82
C ASN A 600 7.16 2.29 6.82
N TYR A 601 6.03 2.64 7.42
CA TYR A 601 5.52 4.01 7.48
C TYR A 601 5.18 4.36 8.93
N SER A 602 5.43 5.62 9.28
CA SER A 602 4.94 6.24 10.52
C SER A 602 4.31 7.59 10.20
N ARG A 603 3.22 7.93 10.88
CA ARG A 603 2.56 9.22 10.69
C ARG A 603 1.81 9.66 11.94
N SER A 604 2.09 10.88 12.38
CA SER A 604 1.40 11.47 13.53
C SER A 604 0.25 12.36 13.09
N PHE A 605 -0.87 12.24 13.78
CA PHE A 605 -2.02 13.15 13.71
C PHE A 605 -2.15 13.90 15.04
N LYS A 606 -3.02 14.91 15.07
CA LYS A 606 -3.28 15.67 16.30
C LYS A 606 -3.74 14.79 17.46
N HIS A 607 -4.60 13.79 17.20
CA HIS A 607 -5.20 12.95 18.24
C HIS A 607 -4.85 11.46 18.10
N ALA A 608 -4.09 11.07 17.08
CA ALA A 608 -3.70 9.67 16.86
C ALA A 608 -2.28 9.57 16.31
N ASP A 609 -1.72 8.37 16.37
CA ASP A 609 -0.43 8.04 15.78
C ASP A 609 -0.53 6.70 15.03
N LEU A 610 0.05 6.65 13.83
CA LEU A 610 0.00 5.52 12.90
C LEU A 610 1.39 4.93 12.72
N TRP A 611 1.54 3.63 12.96
CA TRP A 611 2.61 2.80 12.43
C TRP A 611 2.04 1.78 11.44
N LEU A 612 2.78 1.47 10.38
CA LEU A 612 2.36 0.56 9.31
C LEU A 612 3.56 -0.17 8.71
N ASP A 613 3.51 -1.51 8.73
CA ASP A 613 4.46 -2.40 8.03
C ASP A 613 3.73 -3.09 6.88
N LEU A 614 4.10 -2.73 5.65
CA LEU A 614 3.46 -3.29 4.46
C LEU A 614 3.85 -4.75 4.22
N VAL A 615 5.04 -5.18 4.65
CA VAL A 615 5.56 -6.53 4.43
C VAL A 615 4.87 -7.52 5.37
N ALA A 616 4.73 -7.14 6.64
CA ALA A 616 4.01 -7.92 7.63
C ALA A 616 2.48 -7.86 7.46
N GLU A 617 1.99 -6.88 6.68
CA GLU A 617 0.57 -6.52 6.60
C GLU A 617 -0.01 -6.11 7.97
N GLU A 618 0.80 -5.42 8.77
CA GLU A 618 0.47 -5.01 10.14
C GLU A 618 0.37 -3.48 10.24
N SER A 619 -0.50 -3.00 11.13
CA SER A 619 -0.60 -1.58 11.44
C SER A 619 -1.05 -1.36 12.87
N GLN A 620 -0.68 -0.22 13.43
CA GLN A 620 -1.17 0.24 14.72
C GLN A 620 -1.62 1.69 14.58
N LEU A 621 -2.91 1.94 14.77
CA LEU A 621 -3.48 3.27 14.88
C LEU A 621 -3.90 3.46 16.34
N LEU A 622 -3.17 4.30 17.07
CA LEU A 622 -3.38 4.49 18.50
C LEU A 622 -3.74 5.94 18.81
N TRP A 623 -4.67 6.17 19.74
CA TRP A 623 -5.15 7.49 20.13
C TRP A 623 -4.39 8.08 21.31
N LYS A 624 -4.14 9.38 21.22
CA LYS A 624 -3.44 10.20 22.21
C LYS A 624 -4.42 10.66 23.26
N ASN A 625 -4.29 10.13 24.47
CA ASN A 625 -5.24 10.34 25.56
C ASN A 625 -4.55 11.00 26.76
N THR A 626 -5.07 12.15 27.16
CA THR A 626 -4.69 12.85 28.39
C THR A 626 -5.65 12.46 29.50
N ILE A 627 -5.17 11.77 30.54
CA ILE A 627 -5.99 11.29 31.66
C ILE A 627 -5.81 12.22 32.86
N GLY A 628 -6.92 12.62 33.50
CA GLY A 628 -6.89 13.37 34.77
C GLY A 628 -6.42 14.82 34.71
N SER A 629 -6.32 15.40 33.51
CA SER A 629 -5.96 16.82 33.31
C SER A 629 -4.65 17.24 34.02
N PRO A 630 -3.51 16.59 33.74
CA PRO A 630 -2.20 17.09 34.18
C PRO A 630 -1.96 18.51 33.64
N GLN A 631 -1.06 19.26 34.30
CA GLN A 631 -0.78 20.66 33.93
C GLN A 631 -0.14 20.77 32.52
N ILE A 632 0.56 19.74 32.05
CA ILE A 632 1.12 19.70 30.69
C ILE A 632 0.63 18.43 29.98
N GLU A 633 -0.05 18.59 28.85
CA GLU A 633 -0.51 17.47 28.02
C GLU A 633 0.66 16.68 27.44
N GLY A 634 0.52 15.36 27.43
CA GLY A 634 1.49 14.46 26.81
C GLY A 634 1.33 14.36 25.30
N ASP A 635 2.21 13.58 24.67
CA ASP A 635 2.15 13.29 23.24
C ASP A 635 2.92 11.99 22.95
N ALA A 636 2.74 11.46 21.74
CA ALA A 636 3.49 10.32 21.24
C ALA A 636 3.84 10.47 19.76
N LEU A 637 4.90 9.75 19.37
CA LEU A 637 5.35 9.59 17.99
C LEU A 637 5.77 8.15 17.77
N SER A 638 5.18 7.47 16.78
CA SER A 638 5.72 6.22 16.23
C SER A 638 6.93 6.49 15.34
N GLN A 639 7.75 5.47 15.17
CA GLN A 639 8.87 5.42 14.25
C GLN A 639 8.68 4.28 13.26
N THR A 640 9.35 4.35 12.11
CA THR A 640 9.26 3.33 11.05
C THR A 640 9.76 1.95 11.50
N ASP A 641 10.58 1.86 12.54
CA ASP A 641 11.06 0.60 13.11
C ASP A 641 10.07 -0.06 14.10
N GLY A 642 8.87 0.51 14.28
CA GLY A 642 7.86 0.02 15.21
C GLY A 642 8.09 0.42 16.67
N SER A 643 9.05 1.31 16.93
CA SER A 643 9.22 1.93 18.25
C SER A 643 8.41 3.21 18.40
N TYR A 644 8.15 3.58 19.66
CA TYR A 644 7.38 4.75 20.04
C TYR A 644 8.16 5.60 21.03
N ILE A 645 8.10 6.91 20.85
CA ILE A 645 8.51 7.90 21.84
C ILE A 645 7.26 8.46 22.49
N LEU A 646 7.09 8.24 23.79
CA LEU A 646 6.01 8.82 24.57
C LEU A 646 6.57 9.90 25.49
N LYS A 647 5.81 10.99 25.66
CA LYS A 647 6.04 11.97 26.71
C LYS A 647 4.76 12.20 27.51
N GLY A 648 4.89 12.26 28.83
CA GLY A 648 3.75 12.53 29.70
C GLY A 648 4.18 13.20 30.99
N SER A 649 3.35 14.12 31.45
CA SER A 649 3.41 14.64 32.82
C SER A 649 2.31 13.98 33.66
N GLY A 650 2.22 14.30 34.94
CA GLY A 650 1.15 13.78 35.78
C GLY A 650 1.63 12.96 36.97
N VAL A 651 0.78 12.87 37.99
CA VAL A 651 0.97 12.04 39.18
C VAL A 651 -0.02 10.87 39.18
N ILE A 652 0.53 9.66 39.30
CA ILE A 652 -0.26 8.46 39.65
C ILE A 652 -0.08 8.23 41.15
N GLY A 653 -1.15 8.41 41.91
CA GLY A 653 -1.10 8.35 43.37
C GLY A 653 -0.97 6.93 43.90
N ALA A 654 0.24 6.47 44.18
CA ALA A 654 0.43 5.25 44.98
C ALA A 654 -0.19 5.48 46.37
N ASN A 655 -1.34 4.85 46.66
CA ASN A 655 -2.17 5.04 47.85
C ASN A 655 -3.06 6.31 47.88
N GLY A 656 -3.34 6.92 46.72
CA GLY A 656 -4.30 8.02 46.57
C GLY A 656 -5.28 7.77 45.41
N ASN A 657 -6.20 8.71 45.17
CA ASN A 657 -7.15 8.63 44.06
C ASN A 657 -6.74 9.46 42.82
N THR A 658 -5.61 10.17 42.87
CA THR A 658 -5.07 10.91 41.73
C THR A 658 -4.59 9.99 40.62
N ASP A 659 -5.02 10.26 39.39
CA ASP A 659 -4.69 9.47 38.21
C ASP A 659 -4.47 10.42 37.03
N GLN A 660 -3.22 10.87 36.89
CA GLN A 660 -2.81 11.80 35.86
C GLN A 660 -1.66 11.20 35.05
N CYS A 661 -1.90 10.98 33.76
CA CYS A 661 -0.92 10.40 32.84
C CYS A 661 -1.27 10.71 31.39
N PHE A 662 -0.34 10.33 30.51
CA PHE A 662 -0.58 10.24 29.09
C PHE A 662 -0.65 8.77 28.67
N SER A 663 -1.66 8.43 27.88
CA SER A 663 -1.88 7.09 27.31
C SER A 663 -1.93 7.18 25.79
N LEU A 664 -1.21 6.27 25.12
CA LEU A 664 -1.34 6.01 23.69
C LEU A 664 -2.04 4.66 23.54
N SER A 665 -3.35 4.67 23.30
CA SER A 665 -4.22 3.50 23.39
C SER A 665 -5.26 3.45 22.30
N ASP A 666 -5.81 2.27 22.07
CA ASP A 666 -7.00 2.08 21.26
C ASP A 666 -7.92 1.05 21.95
N ALA A 667 -9.16 0.90 21.49
CA ALA A 667 -10.13 0.00 22.11
C ALA A 667 -9.60 -1.44 22.15
N HIS A 668 -9.78 -2.10 23.30
CA HIS A 668 -9.47 -3.50 23.48
C HIS A 668 -10.73 -4.27 23.84
N TYR A 669 -10.98 -5.40 23.16
CA TYR A 669 -12.19 -6.19 23.33
C TYR A 669 -11.91 -7.58 23.90
N GLY A 670 -12.52 -7.88 25.05
CA GLY A 670 -12.48 -9.22 25.64
C GLY A 670 -11.09 -9.60 26.14
N ASN A 671 -10.72 -10.86 25.92
CA ASN A 671 -9.44 -11.42 26.34
C ASN A 671 -8.30 -11.00 25.42
N GLY A 672 -7.08 -10.98 25.96
CA GLY A 672 -5.91 -10.67 25.18
C GLY A 672 -4.71 -10.24 26.01
N ASP A 673 -3.70 -9.75 25.31
CA ASP A 673 -2.43 -9.33 25.90
C ASP A 673 -1.98 -7.96 25.37
N LEU A 674 -1.41 -7.15 26.26
CA LEU A 674 -0.51 -6.06 25.90
C LEU A 674 0.93 -6.51 26.18
N ILE A 675 1.81 -6.42 25.19
CA ILE A 675 3.23 -6.72 25.32
C ILE A 675 4.03 -5.51 24.85
N ALA A 676 5.11 -5.17 25.55
CA ALA A 676 5.99 -4.08 25.16
C ALA A 676 7.43 -4.30 25.64
N ARG A 677 8.39 -3.75 24.90
CA ARG A 677 9.80 -3.63 25.31
C ARG A 677 10.09 -2.18 25.70
N VAL A 678 10.27 -1.92 26.99
CA VAL A 678 10.63 -0.58 27.49
C VAL A 678 12.15 -0.43 27.41
N ASP A 679 12.61 0.36 26.44
CA ASP A 679 14.03 0.58 26.16
C ASP A 679 14.61 1.62 27.12
N THR A 680 13.93 2.76 27.26
CA THR A 680 14.32 3.82 28.18
C THR A 680 13.11 4.46 28.85
N VAL A 681 13.31 4.89 30.10
CA VAL A 681 12.46 5.85 30.80
C VAL A 681 13.40 6.88 31.41
N SER A 682 13.16 8.15 31.11
CA SER A 682 13.92 9.29 31.62
C SER A 682 12.97 10.42 32.04
N GLY A 683 13.41 11.31 32.91
CA GLY A 683 12.62 12.43 33.41
C GLY A 683 13.30 13.10 34.60
N ALA A 684 12.81 14.27 35.00
CA ALA A 684 13.37 15.02 36.13
C ALA A 684 13.16 14.32 37.49
N ASN A 685 12.16 13.44 37.59
CA ASN A 685 11.81 12.70 38.78
C ASN A 685 12.31 11.23 38.69
N ALA A 686 12.95 10.73 39.74
CA ALA A 686 13.39 9.34 39.84
C ALA A 686 12.23 8.32 39.87
N PHE A 687 11.02 8.79 40.17
CA PHE A 687 9.79 7.99 40.23
C PHE A 687 8.95 8.04 38.96
N SER A 688 9.42 8.67 37.89
CA SER A 688 8.79 8.57 36.56
C SER A 688 8.54 7.11 36.18
N MET A 689 7.48 6.84 35.44
CA MET A 689 7.07 5.49 35.07
C MET A 689 6.52 5.45 33.65
N ALA A 690 6.80 4.37 32.94
CA ALA A 690 6.16 4.06 31.66
C ALA A 690 5.91 2.56 31.51
N GLY A 691 4.93 2.19 30.69
CA GLY A 691 4.65 0.78 30.42
C GLY A 691 3.33 0.58 29.67
N VAL A 692 2.54 -0.43 30.08
CA VAL A 692 1.26 -0.78 29.44
C VAL A 692 0.10 -0.75 30.43
N MET A 693 -1.10 -0.44 29.96
CA MET A 693 -2.30 -0.31 30.79
C MET A 693 -3.55 -0.81 30.07
N PHE A 694 -4.38 -1.55 30.82
CA PHE A 694 -5.80 -1.74 30.53
C PHE A 694 -6.64 -0.82 31.41
N ARG A 695 -7.60 -0.09 30.82
CA ARG A 695 -8.44 0.89 31.53
C ARG A 695 -9.89 0.86 31.04
N GLU A 696 -10.85 0.81 31.95
CA GLU A 696 -12.29 0.67 31.62
C GLU A 696 -12.85 1.83 30.77
N SER A 697 -12.44 3.07 31.04
CA SER A 697 -12.80 4.26 30.25
C SER A 697 -11.71 5.34 30.32
N LEU A 698 -11.80 6.39 29.50
CA LEU A 698 -10.87 7.53 29.55
C LEU A 698 -11.11 8.48 30.75
N ASP A 699 -12.13 8.22 31.58
CA ASP A 699 -12.42 9.04 32.76
C ASP A 699 -11.29 8.91 33.79
N ALA A 700 -10.97 9.99 34.50
CA ALA A 700 -9.84 10.03 35.44
C ALA A 700 -9.98 9.07 36.63
N ASP A 701 -11.19 8.62 36.96
CA ASP A 701 -11.46 7.78 38.13
C ASP A 701 -11.73 6.30 37.76
N ALA A 702 -11.62 5.94 36.49
CA ALA A 702 -11.93 4.62 35.94
C ALA A 702 -11.03 3.50 36.50
N LYS A 703 -11.59 2.29 36.54
CA LYS A 703 -10.85 1.08 36.91
C LYS A 703 -9.72 0.84 35.91
N ASN A 704 -8.56 0.39 36.40
CA ASN A 704 -7.41 0.11 35.54
C ASN A 704 -6.46 -0.91 36.15
N VAL A 705 -5.66 -1.55 35.31
CA VAL A 705 -4.49 -2.35 35.67
C VAL A 705 -3.35 -1.95 34.76
N ALA A 706 -2.16 -1.75 35.32
CA ALA A 706 -0.99 -1.33 34.56
C ALA A 706 0.28 -2.03 35.04
N VAL A 707 1.22 -2.19 34.11
CA VAL A 707 2.59 -2.63 34.39
C VAL A 707 3.53 -1.48 34.08
N TRP A 708 4.29 -1.04 35.07
CA TRP A 708 5.14 0.13 35.02
C TRP A 708 6.62 -0.22 35.16
N VAL A 709 7.47 0.48 34.41
CA VAL A 709 8.93 0.43 34.51
C VAL A 709 9.44 1.83 34.89
N ARG A 710 10.35 1.89 35.87
CA ARG A 710 11.00 3.14 36.33
C ARG A 710 12.33 3.44 35.63
N PRO A 711 12.89 4.66 35.80
CA PRO A 711 14.25 5.04 35.43
C PRO A 711 15.34 4.03 35.81
N ASP A 712 15.21 3.35 36.96
CA ASP A 712 16.17 2.37 37.46
C ASP A 712 15.92 0.94 36.97
N GLY A 713 14.90 0.72 36.13
CA GLY A 713 14.49 -0.60 35.64
C GLY A 713 13.63 -1.41 36.61
N THR A 714 13.23 -0.83 37.76
CA THR A 714 12.29 -1.48 38.67
C THR A 714 10.90 -1.58 38.02
N VAL A 715 10.27 -2.74 38.14
CA VAL A 715 8.94 -3.03 37.59
C VAL A 715 7.89 -3.09 38.70
N TYR A 716 6.70 -2.52 38.44
CA TYR A 716 5.54 -2.57 39.33
C TYR A 716 4.30 -3.00 38.55
N MET A 717 3.44 -3.77 39.20
CA MET A 717 2.02 -3.85 38.86
C MET A 717 1.27 -2.81 39.68
N SER A 718 0.29 -2.15 39.09
CA SER A 718 -0.65 -1.30 39.82
C SER A 718 -2.07 -1.54 39.36
N ASP A 719 -3.02 -1.43 40.27
CA ASP A 719 -4.43 -1.54 39.97
C ASP A 719 -5.27 -0.45 40.67
N ARG A 720 -6.41 -0.17 40.05
CA ARG A 720 -7.55 0.50 40.66
C ARG A 720 -8.78 -0.36 40.41
N SER A 721 -9.25 -1.04 41.45
CA SER A 721 -10.38 -1.98 41.35
C SER A 721 -11.76 -1.34 41.41
N GLN A 722 -11.87 -0.07 41.82
CA GLN A 722 -13.16 0.64 41.96
C GLN A 722 -13.10 2.03 41.33
N ILE A 723 -14.24 2.49 40.81
CA ILE A 723 -14.40 3.89 40.37
C ILE A 723 -14.12 4.80 41.56
N ASN A 724 -13.27 5.81 41.36
CA ASN A 724 -12.79 6.74 42.40
C ASN A 724 -12.11 6.03 43.60
N GLY A 725 -11.67 4.77 43.41
CA GLY A 725 -10.89 4.02 44.37
C GLY A 725 -9.44 4.50 44.45
N GLY A 726 -8.71 4.03 45.46
CA GLY A 726 -7.27 4.26 45.55
C GLY A 726 -6.50 3.33 44.60
N THR A 727 -5.34 3.78 44.13
CA THR A 727 -4.41 2.91 43.38
C THR A 727 -3.52 2.13 44.33
N VAL A 728 -3.49 0.80 44.17
CA VAL A 728 -2.59 -0.13 44.87
C VAL A 728 -1.43 -0.48 43.93
N SER A 729 -0.25 -0.75 44.49
CA SER A 729 0.92 -1.12 43.68
C SER A 729 1.76 -2.21 44.35
N VAL A 730 2.14 -3.20 43.56
CA VAL A 730 2.97 -4.33 43.96
C VAL A 730 4.27 -4.30 43.15
N LYS A 731 5.40 -4.32 43.85
CA LYS A 731 6.72 -4.38 43.22
C LYS A 731 7.00 -5.80 42.71
N ALA A 732 7.60 -5.93 41.53
CA ALA A 732 8.05 -7.21 41.01
C ALA A 732 9.02 -7.93 41.99
N PRO A 733 8.92 -9.26 42.13
CA PRO A 733 9.68 -10.03 43.12
C PRO A 733 11.19 -10.09 42.84
N LYS A 734 11.62 -9.77 41.61
CA LYS A 734 13.02 -9.63 41.21
C LYS A 734 13.20 -8.33 40.42
N ASN A 735 14.39 -7.74 40.48
CA ASN A 735 14.74 -6.64 39.58
C ASN A 735 15.10 -7.22 38.20
N ALA A 736 14.64 -6.59 37.12
CA ALA A 736 15.10 -6.92 35.76
C ALA A 736 16.63 -6.72 35.58
N SER A 737 17.27 -6.02 36.53
CA SER A 737 18.73 -5.85 36.72
C SER A 737 19.47 -5.12 35.58
N SER A 738 18.89 -5.02 34.38
CA SER A 738 19.37 -4.25 33.23
C SER A 738 18.23 -3.89 32.27
N ARG A 739 18.42 -2.84 31.47
CA ARG A 739 17.54 -2.46 30.34
C ARG A 739 18.03 -3.09 29.03
N PRO A 740 17.16 -3.33 28.04
CA PRO A 740 15.71 -3.08 28.03
C PRO A 740 14.92 -4.03 28.94
N VAL A 741 13.67 -3.68 29.28
CA VAL A 741 12.77 -4.54 30.06
C VAL A 741 11.52 -4.85 29.26
N TRP A 742 11.21 -6.14 29.11
CA TRP A 742 9.95 -6.58 28.53
C TRP A 742 8.87 -6.66 29.60
N ILE A 743 7.67 -6.19 29.28
CA ILE A 743 6.49 -6.23 30.14
C ILE A 743 5.32 -6.83 29.38
N LYS A 744 4.44 -7.52 30.10
CA LYS A 744 3.20 -8.07 29.55
C LYS A 744 2.07 -7.94 30.56
N LEU A 745 0.88 -7.59 30.07
CA LEU A 745 -0.36 -7.57 30.83
C LEU A 745 -1.40 -8.40 30.09
N THR A 746 -1.86 -9.48 30.71
CA THR A 746 -2.84 -10.43 30.17
C THR A 746 -4.20 -10.19 30.79
N ARG A 747 -5.26 -10.19 29.98
CA ARG A 747 -6.67 -10.18 30.40
C ARG A 747 -7.35 -11.50 30.02
N ALA A 748 -7.94 -12.17 31.00
CA ALA A 748 -8.78 -13.35 30.84
C ALA A 748 -10.10 -13.15 31.60
N GLY A 749 -11.13 -12.68 30.90
CA GLY A 749 -12.38 -12.20 31.49
C GLY A 749 -12.14 -10.99 32.40
N ASP A 750 -12.35 -11.19 33.69
CA ASP A 750 -12.11 -10.21 34.76
C ASP A 750 -10.75 -10.39 35.45
N GLU A 751 -9.96 -11.40 35.05
CA GLU A 751 -8.63 -11.67 35.62
C GLU A 751 -7.54 -10.96 34.81
N PHE A 752 -6.68 -10.21 35.52
CA PHE A 752 -5.58 -9.46 34.93
C PHE A 752 -4.25 -9.90 35.55
N THR A 753 -3.38 -10.49 34.73
CA THR A 753 -2.06 -10.99 35.18
C THR A 753 -0.93 -10.19 34.58
N SER A 754 -0.04 -9.71 35.44
CA SER A 754 1.11 -8.88 35.06
C SER A 754 2.41 -9.69 35.05
N PHE A 755 3.23 -9.50 34.02
CA PHE A 755 4.50 -10.17 33.86
C PHE A 755 5.62 -9.21 33.45
N PHE A 756 6.86 -9.61 33.71
CA PHE A 756 8.05 -8.99 33.14
C PHE A 756 9.07 -10.02 32.66
N SER A 757 9.98 -9.60 31.79
CA SER A 757 11.04 -10.43 31.24
C SER A 757 12.28 -9.58 30.90
N ALA A 758 13.46 -10.20 30.96
CA ALA A 758 14.72 -9.57 30.54
C ALA A 758 15.02 -9.78 29.04
N ASP A 759 14.44 -10.81 28.42
CA ASP A 759 14.74 -11.27 27.06
C ASP A 759 13.52 -11.39 26.14
N GLY A 760 12.31 -11.19 26.68
CA GLY A 760 11.04 -11.35 25.96
C GLY A 760 10.61 -12.81 25.78
N GLN A 761 11.35 -13.77 26.35
CA GLN A 761 11.11 -15.20 26.22
C GLN A 761 10.79 -15.83 27.58
N ALA A 762 11.62 -15.57 28.59
CA ALA A 762 11.41 -16.05 29.96
C ALA A 762 10.59 -15.02 30.75
N TRP A 763 9.31 -15.31 30.95
CA TRP A 763 8.37 -14.44 31.65
C TRP A 763 8.27 -14.79 33.14
N HIS A 764 8.27 -13.76 33.99
CA HIS A 764 8.08 -13.85 35.43
C HIS A 764 6.82 -13.09 35.83
N GLU A 765 5.92 -13.77 36.54
CA GLU A 765 4.71 -13.16 37.09
C GLU A 765 5.06 -12.14 38.19
N ILE A 766 4.36 -11.02 38.18
CA ILE A 766 4.38 -9.99 39.21
C ILE A 766 3.22 -10.22 40.19
N GLY A 767 2.02 -10.42 39.63
CA GLY A 767 0.79 -10.66 40.37
C GLY A 767 -0.42 -10.77 39.44
N THR A 768 -1.54 -11.14 40.04
CA THR A 768 -2.85 -11.31 39.38
C THR A 768 -3.92 -10.60 40.20
N GLU A 769 -4.80 -9.85 39.54
CA GLU A 769 -5.93 -9.16 40.17
C GLU A 769 -7.24 -9.48 39.44
N THR A 770 -8.34 -9.55 40.18
CA THR A 770 -9.68 -9.76 39.61
C THR A 770 -10.49 -8.46 39.68
N ILE A 771 -10.76 -7.85 38.54
CA ILE A 771 -11.46 -6.57 38.43
C ILE A 771 -12.52 -6.67 37.34
N THR A 772 -13.79 -6.53 37.70
CA THR A 772 -14.86 -6.53 36.71
C THR A 772 -14.83 -5.25 35.87
N MET A 773 -14.61 -5.41 34.56
CA MET A 773 -14.64 -4.34 33.56
C MET A 773 -15.58 -4.71 32.40
N THR A 774 -16.02 -3.72 31.64
CA THR A 774 -16.77 -3.94 30.39
C THR A 774 -15.96 -4.73 29.36
N ASP A 775 -16.63 -5.36 28.38
CA ASP A 775 -15.91 -6.11 27.32
C ASP A 775 -14.99 -5.19 26.51
N LYS A 776 -15.49 -4.03 26.09
CA LYS A 776 -14.73 -2.96 25.47
C LYS A 776 -14.08 -2.09 26.54
N ILE A 777 -12.76 -2.01 26.52
CA ILE A 777 -11.93 -1.14 27.39
C ILE A 777 -10.89 -0.42 26.53
N GLU A 778 -10.01 0.38 27.12
CA GLU A 778 -8.81 0.94 26.47
C GLU A 778 -7.59 0.07 26.79
N GLY A 779 -6.77 -0.23 25.78
CA GLY A 779 -5.51 -0.95 25.94
C GLY A 779 -4.38 -0.23 25.20
N GLY A 780 -3.27 0.05 25.89
CA GLY A 780 -2.20 0.83 25.28
C GLY A 780 -0.94 0.99 26.11
N MET A 781 -0.05 1.84 25.60
CA MET A 781 1.15 2.30 26.28
C MET A 781 0.83 3.52 27.15
N VAL A 782 1.52 3.67 28.26
CA VAL A 782 1.25 4.74 29.23
C VAL A 782 2.55 5.32 29.79
N VAL A 783 2.56 6.62 30.11
CA VAL A 783 3.67 7.32 30.77
C VAL A 783 3.19 8.38 31.76
N ALA A 784 3.87 8.48 32.89
CA ALA A 784 3.65 9.51 33.91
C ALA A 784 4.99 9.91 34.55
N SER A 785 5.18 11.21 34.80
CA SER A 785 6.43 11.75 35.34
C SER A 785 6.47 11.79 36.87
N GLN A 786 5.35 11.55 37.55
CA GLN A 786 5.18 11.85 38.98
C GLN A 786 5.41 13.33 39.32
N ASP A 787 5.16 14.21 38.35
CA ASP A 787 5.21 15.67 38.47
C ASP A 787 4.32 16.33 37.41
N ASN A 788 3.39 17.18 37.82
CA ASN A 788 2.46 17.82 36.89
C ASN A 788 3.16 18.84 35.97
N ALA A 789 4.32 19.37 36.36
CA ALA A 789 5.00 20.45 35.63
C ALA A 789 6.18 19.99 34.77
N THR A 790 6.52 18.69 34.77
CA THR A 790 7.65 18.18 33.99
C THR A 790 7.30 16.87 33.28
N PHE A 791 7.94 16.63 32.13
CA PHE A 791 7.76 15.41 31.36
C PHE A 791 8.68 14.28 31.82
N ALA A 792 8.14 13.07 31.77
CA ALA A 792 8.93 11.87 31.52
C ALA A 792 8.93 11.57 30.01
N LEU A 793 10.03 11.01 29.53
CA LEU A 793 10.19 10.49 28.18
C LEU A 793 10.41 8.99 28.26
N ALA A 794 9.68 8.23 27.44
CA ALA A 794 9.82 6.79 27.33
C ALA A 794 10.03 6.38 25.88
N GLN A 795 10.97 5.48 25.64
CA GLN A 795 11.10 4.78 24.37
C GLN A 795 10.61 3.34 24.56
N ILE A 796 9.61 2.96 23.77
CA ILE A 796 8.96 1.66 23.86
C ILE A 796 8.99 1.02 22.47
N GLY A 797 9.63 -0.14 22.35
CA GLY A 797 9.67 -0.95 21.13
C GLY A 797 8.77 -2.16 21.23
N SER A 798 8.51 -2.80 20.09
CA SER A 798 7.81 -4.09 20.02
C SER A 798 6.48 -4.12 20.78
N PHE A 799 5.73 -3.02 20.73
CA PHE A 799 4.39 -2.98 21.32
C PHE A 799 3.45 -3.86 20.50
N THR A 800 2.70 -4.74 21.16
CA THR A 800 1.63 -5.52 20.54
C THR A 800 0.39 -5.48 21.42
N ARG A 801 -0.76 -5.22 20.79
CA ARG A 801 -2.08 -5.42 21.38
C ARG A 801 -2.72 -6.61 20.69
N ASN A 802 -2.78 -7.74 21.39
CA ASN A 802 -3.37 -8.98 20.87
C ASN A 802 -4.76 -9.16 21.45
N GLU A 803 -5.78 -9.26 20.61
CA GLU A 803 -7.14 -9.63 21.00
C GLU A 803 -7.40 -11.07 20.63
N GLU A 804 -8.01 -11.85 21.53
CA GLU A 804 -8.55 -13.15 21.16
C GLU A 804 -9.82 -12.93 20.33
N SER A 805 -9.75 -13.14 19.01
CA SER A 805 -10.93 -13.02 18.14
C SER A 805 -12.05 -13.95 18.62
N VAL A 806 -13.25 -13.41 18.77
CA VAL A 806 -14.44 -14.20 19.13
C VAL A 806 -14.74 -15.19 18.00
N GLN A 807 -14.86 -16.48 18.30
CA GLN A 807 -15.27 -17.46 17.28
C GLN A 807 -16.73 -17.23 16.89
N HIS A 808 -17.00 -17.14 15.58
CA HIS A 808 -18.34 -16.96 15.03
C HIS A 808 -18.85 -18.24 14.37
N GLU A 809 -20.15 -18.48 14.40
CA GLU A 809 -20.78 -19.57 13.65
C GLU A 809 -20.58 -19.36 12.15
N MET A 810 -20.03 -20.39 11.50
CA MET A 810 -19.68 -20.37 10.09
C MET A 810 -20.75 -21.05 9.25
N VAL A 811 -20.96 -20.57 8.02
CA VAL A 811 -21.79 -21.25 7.03
C VAL A 811 -21.20 -22.66 6.76
N PRO A 812 -21.97 -23.75 6.94
CA PRO A 812 -21.47 -25.09 6.65
C PRO A 812 -21.08 -25.20 5.17
N PRO A 813 -19.99 -25.93 4.84
CA PRO A 813 -19.54 -26.05 3.46
C PRO A 813 -20.65 -26.59 2.57
N ARG A 814 -20.87 -25.95 1.41
CA ARG A 814 -21.83 -26.47 0.42
C ARG A 814 -21.41 -27.91 0.07
N PRO A 815 -22.36 -28.86 -0.02
CA PRO A 815 -22.08 -30.19 -0.55
C PRO A 815 -21.40 -30.03 -1.92
N ALA A 816 -20.33 -30.80 -2.16
CA ALA A 816 -19.68 -30.82 -3.46
C ALA A 816 -20.75 -31.07 -4.53
N LYS A 817 -20.82 -30.19 -5.54
CA LYS A 817 -21.67 -30.44 -6.71
C LYS A 817 -21.17 -31.74 -7.35
N LYS A 818 -22.02 -32.77 -7.33
CA LYS A 818 -21.79 -34.03 -8.04
C LYS A 818 -21.78 -33.81 -9.54
#